data_AF-R9PRQ6-F1
#
_entry.id   AF-R9PRQ6-F1
#
_cell.length_a   1.000
_cell.length_b   1.000
_cell.length_c   1.000
_cell.angle_alpha   90.00
_cell.angle_beta   90.00
_cell.angle_gamma   90.00
#
_symmetry.space_group_name_H-M   'P 1'
#
loop_
_entity.id
_entity.type
_entity.pdbx_description
1 polymer ?
#
loop_
_entity_poly.entity_id
_entity_poly.type
_entity_poly.pdbx_seq_one_letter_code
_entity_poly.pdbx_strand_id
1 'polypeptide(L)'
;MKPWKPLAFAMLCSPLSSYGAAFSSCPTQAFLVQQNVAQLFGVNLATGFYQTLADDMGTTGKLNALGFNLHDDYLYAWSYQHGTLARIGDDYQIEPLSLDWNGIDSNVSFYVGDVAVSHNAHYLYRSGSSRGLYRVSLDETDSDYLQMQRVIDGSALNLRIFDMAFHPDNNMLYSVDNNGNLWSIDASNGNSQNLANVGQTGTFGAVYFDVDGNLYISRNSDGSVFKIDVSESNPQAQFYAQGPASGNNDGARCAIAPIVAEDEANIDFGDAPDSFGTSLANNGARHQLVEGGIHLGTYVDGEADAYVYPKSDDSSRLLDDEDGIAFVTDVQVGLDFVVQVDSSANGYLSAWIDLNGNGVFDSQEQVLTDQAVVSGVQSLLVSVPEGYESGDRWARFRISSAGGNAATGGAPDGEVEDMQIYVGDSATQVSYYPSADGYATVAFEDNWPAEGDYDLNDLVVNLQTKVLSFAEGDVARIELQGEVRAVGASFHNGFAIRIPGIDKSLVDVAAIRYEINGQLLDSPVLDASTSDITAIIASNVRDYINNQNQCDFYKTQSDCRGEGQLHFKVLLPMLEGVAANSLPSAPFDPFIYATEHARNPYFANSPGRGLEIHAKNQSPSSQADDTLWGSMDDVSNPAANSYYQTGNGLPWAIIVPYNWQYPFERIKVSDAYPNFIEYAQSEGQQASDWYLLENARSELIYQDQE
;
A
#
# COMPACT_ATOMS: atom_id res chain seq x y z
N MET A 1 -7.50 75.82 -53.77
CA MET A 1 -6.45 76.15 -52.78
C MET A 1 -6.93 75.69 -51.41
N LYS A 2 -6.16 74.78 -50.79
CA LYS A 2 -6.21 74.21 -49.43
C LYS A 2 -7.59 73.83 -48.81
N PRO A 3 -7.89 72.53 -48.67
CA PRO A 3 -8.90 72.05 -47.73
C PRO A 3 -8.33 71.90 -46.32
N TRP A 4 -9.18 72.15 -45.34
CA TRP A 4 -9.00 71.98 -43.90
C TRP A 4 -8.87 70.48 -43.57
N LYS A 5 -7.87 70.08 -42.78
CA LYS A 5 -7.81 68.74 -42.15
C LYS A 5 -8.22 68.87 -40.67
N PRO A 6 -9.13 68.03 -40.15
CA PRO A 6 -9.38 67.94 -38.72
C PRO A 6 -8.27 67.15 -38.02
N LEU A 7 -7.93 67.57 -36.79
CA LEU A 7 -7.04 66.86 -35.88
C LEU A 7 -7.68 65.52 -35.47
N ALA A 8 -6.95 64.42 -35.64
CA ALA A 8 -7.25 63.14 -34.99
C ALA A 8 -6.56 63.12 -33.62
N PHE A 9 -7.36 62.94 -32.56
CA PHE A 9 -6.88 62.72 -31.20
C PHE A 9 -6.52 61.23 -31.09
N ALA A 10 -5.22 60.91 -31.00
CA ALA A 10 -4.77 59.55 -30.72
C ALA A 10 -4.97 59.27 -29.22
N MET A 11 -5.96 58.44 -28.91
CA MET A 11 -6.15 57.89 -27.58
C MET A 11 -5.07 56.82 -27.37
N LEU A 12 -4.04 57.14 -26.57
CA LEU A 12 -3.09 56.16 -26.06
C LEU A 12 -3.84 55.27 -25.07
N CYS A 13 -4.22 54.06 -25.50
CA CYS A 13 -4.62 53.00 -24.61
C CYS A 13 -3.34 52.38 -24.05
N SER A 14 -3.00 52.71 -22.79
CA SER A 14 -2.01 51.94 -22.03
C SER A 14 -2.55 50.51 -21.88
N PRO A 15 -1.74 49.46 -22.06
CA PRO A 15 -2.17 48.12 -21.68
C PRO A 15 -2.43 48.13 -20.16
N LEU A 16 -3.63 47.76 -19.75
CA LEU A 16 -3.88 47.34 -18.37
C LEU A 16 -3.04 46.07 -18.17
N SER A 17 -2.02 46.13 -17.33
CA SER A 17 -1.38 44.93 -16.82
C SER A 17 -2.45 44.19 -16.02
N SER A 18 -2.99 43.10 -16.57
CA SER A 18 -3.86 42.21 -15.80
C SER A 18 -2.96 41.31 -14.97
N TYR A 19 -3.00 41.48 -13.65
CA TYR A 19 -2.44 40.52 -12.70
C TYR A 19 -3.35 39.27 -12.65
N GLY A 20 -2.80 38.13 -12.23
CA GLY A 20 -3.50 36.86 -12.10
C GLY A 20 -4.70 36.91 -11.15
N ALA A 21 -5.61 35.94 -11.34
CA ALA A 21 -6.72 35.73 -10.43
C ALA A 21 -6.25 35.00 -9.16
N ALA A 22 -7.15 34.87 -8.18
CA ALA A 22 -6.91 33.99 -7.06
C ALA A 22 -6.87 32.52 -7.52
N PHE A 23 -6.19 31.66 -6.75
CA PHE A 23 -6.25 30.21 -6.96
C PHE A 23 -7.70 29.72 -6.84
N SER A 24 -8.05 28.69 -7.61
CA SER A 24 -9.43 28.17 -7.65
C SER A 24 -9.86 27.42 -6.39
N SER A 25 -8.88 26.97 -5.60
CA SER A 25 -9.07 26.19 -4.37
C SER A 25 -7.78 26.18 -3.55
N CYS A 26 -7.90 25.78 -2.28
CA CYS A 26 -6.80 25.37 -1.43
C CYS A 26 -6.01 24.21 -2.08
N PRO A 27 -4.74 24.43 -2.51
CA PRO A 27 -3.94 23.40 -3.16
C PRO A 27 -3.40 22.38 -2.14
N THR A 28 -3.44 21.10 -2.50
CA THR A 28 -2.81 20.00 -1.73
C THR A 28 -1.29 20.10 -1.76
N GLN A 29 -0.75 20.42 -2.94
CA GLN A 29 0.66 20.65 -3.19
C GLN A 29 1.20 21.85 -2.37
N ALA A 30 2.39 21.70 -1.80
CA ALA A 30 3.10 22.81 -1.17
C ALA A 30 3.81 23.67 -2.23
N PHE A 31 4.02 24.95 -1.92
CA PHE A 31 4.79 25.88 -2.73
C PHE A 31 6.17 26.08 -2.12
N LEU A 32 7.18 26.15 -2.98
CA LEU A 32 8.55 26.43 -2.60
C LEU A 32 9.14 27.45 -3.55
N VAL A 33 9.47 28.63 -3.05
CA VAL A 33 10.26 29.60 -3.82
C VAL A 33 11.74 29.28 -3.61
N GLN A 34 12.54 29.33 -4.66
CA GLN A 34 14.00 29.22 -4.55
C GLN A 34 14.74 30.30 -5.37
N GLN A 35 16.08 30.29 -5.23
CA GLN A 35 17.05 31.06 -6.03
C GLN A 35 17.15 32.57 -5.68
N ASN A 36 18.15 33.24 -6.25
CA ASN A 36 18.36 34.69 -6.07
C ASN A 36 17.41 35.56 -6.91
N VAL A 37 16.95 35.00 -8.03
CA VAL A 37 15.82 35.48 -8.81
C VAL A 37 14.74 34.43 -8.59
N ALA A 38 13.60 34.82 -8.02
CA ALA A 38 12.63 33.86 -7.54
C ALA A 38 12.08 32.97 -8.67
N GLN A 39 12.08 31.67 -8.42
CA GLN A 39 11.37 30.66 -9.18
C GLN A 39 10.43 29.92 -8.23
N LEU A 40 9.26 29.53 -8.72
CA LEU A 40 8.26 28.81 -7.95
C LEU A 40 8.25 27.33 -8.33
N PHE A 41 8.33 26.48 -7.31
CA PHE A 41 8.17 25.05 -7.43
C PHE A 41 6.92 24.62 -6.65
N GLY A 42 6.24 23.62 -7.19
CA GLY A 42 5.28 22.85 -6.44
C GLY A 42 5.99 21.62 -5.87
N VAL A 43 5.68 21.26 -4.63
CA VAL A 43 6.28 20.13 -3.91
C VAL A 43 5.18 19.22 -3.38
N ASN A 44 5.22 17.95 -3.77
CA ASN A 44 4.46 16.91 -3.09
C ASN A 44 5.22 16.55 -1.81
N LEU A 45 4.72 16.97 -0.64
CA LEU A 45 5.42 16.73 0.62
C LEU A 45 5.42 15.24 1.00
N ALA A 46 4.46 14.45 0.51
CA ALA A 46 4.42 13.02 0.76
C ALA A 46 5.66 12.33 0.16
N THR A 47 6.04 12.64 -1.08
CA THR A 47 7.14 11.97 -1.78
C THR A 47 8.43 12.78 -1.78
N GLY A 48 8.33 14.10 -1.60
CA GLY A 48 9.42 15.06 -1.81
C GLY A 48 9.63 15.43 -3.28
N PHE A 49 8.83 14.86 -4.20
CA PHE A 49 8.83 15.24 -5.60
C PHE A 49 8.51 16.73 -5.76
N TYR A 50 9.19 17.37 -6.70
CA TYR A 50 8.97 18.77 -6.98
C TYR A 50 9.07 19.06 -8.48
N GLN A 51 8.27 20.02 -8.92
CA GLN A 51 8.24 20.47 -10.31
C GLN A 51 8.21 21.99 -10.38
N THR A 52 8.81 22.55 -11.42
CA THR A 52 8.73 23.99 -11.68
C THR A 52 7.30 24.37 -12.05
N LEU A 53 6.69 25.28 -11.29
CA LEU A 53 5.42 25.92 -11.65
C LEU A 53 5.65 27.21 -12.44
N ALA A 54 6.68 27.99 -12.07
CA ALA A 54 7.07 29.20 -12.78
C ALA A 54 8.58 29.47 -12.69
N ASP A 55 9.23 29.55 -13.85
CA ASP A 55 10.63 29.96 -13.97
C ASP A 55 10.84 31.48 -13.89
N ASP A 56 9.76 32.26 -14.07
CA ASP A 56 9.73 33.71 -13.98
C ASP A 56 8.47 34.13 -13.22
N MET A 57 8.66 34.72 -12.05
CA MET A 57 7.57 35.26 -11.22
C MET A 57 7.36 36.76 -11.41
N GLY A 58 7.91 37.36 -12.46
CA GLY A 58 7.78 38.80 -12.74
C GLY A 58 8.71 39.66 -11.87
N THR A 59 9.78 39.09 -11.34
CA THR A 59 10.74 39.74 -10.44
C THR A 59 12.18 39.47 -10.85
N THR A 60 13.08 40.42 -10.59
CA THR A 60 14.53 40.27 -10.75
C THR A 60 15.26 39.99 -9.44
N GLY A 61 14.51 39.78 -8.35
CA GLY A 61 15.04 39.51 -7.02
C GLY A 61 14.32 38.35 -6.35
N LYS A 62 14.87 37.90 -5.24
CA LYS A 62 14.30 36.82 -4.43
C LYS A 62 13.00 37.23 -3.74
N LEU A 63 12.20 36.22 -3.42
CA LEU A 63 11.04 36.32 -2.55
C LEU A 63 11.32 35.44 -1.31
N ASN A 64 10.81 35.87 -0.15
CA ASN A 64 10.83 35.10 1.11
C ASN A 64 9.57 35.44 1.90
N ALA A 65 9.42 34.87 3.10
CA ALA A 65 8.23 35.01 3.93
C ALA A 65 6.99 34.70 3.10
N LEU A 66 7.01 33.54 2.45
CA LEU A 66 5.95 33.08 1.58
C LEU A 66 4.82 32.53 2.46
N GLY A 67 3.57 32.86 2.14
CA GLY A 67 2.42 32.28 2.81
C GLY A 67 1.23 32.19 1.87
N PHE A 68 0.42 31.15 2.04
CA PHE A 68 -0.83 30.97 1.29
C PHE A 68 -1.99 31.50 2.13
N ASN A 69 -2.78 32.40 1.55
CA ASN A 69 -3.89 33.03 2.24
C ASN A 69 -5.21 32.32 1.97
N LEU A 70 -5.76 31.66 2.99
CA LEU A 70 -7.03 30.93 2.91
C LEU A 70 -8.26 31.85 2.80
N HIS A 71 -8.09 33.15 3.02
CA HIS A 71 -9.20 34.12 3.03
C HIS A 71 -9.48 34.72 1.66
N ASP A 72 -8.49 34.70 0.76
CA ASP A 72 -8.61 35.26 -0.59
C ASP A 72 -7.96 34.40 -1.69
N ASP A 73 -7.43 33.22 -1.33
CA ASP A 73 -6.79 32.26 -2.22
C ASP A 73 -5.63 32.87 -3.03
N TYR A 74 -4.82 33.73 -2.42
CA TYR A 74 -3.56 34.22 -3.01
C TYR A 74 -2.33 33.78 -2.22
N LEU A 75 -1.19 33.70 -2.90
CA LEU A 75 0.11 33.65 -2.25
C LEU A 75 0.59 35.06 -1.93
N TYR A 76 1.31 35.22 -0.82
CA TYR A 76 1.92 36.49 -0.43
C TYR A 76 3.39 36.28 -0.08
N ALA A 77 4.26 37.20 -0.48
CA ALA A 77 5.69 37.12 -0.18
C ALA A 77 6.33 38.49 -0.02
N TRP A 78 7.43 38.56 0.73
CA TRP A 78 8.30 39.73 0.77
C TRP A 78 9.15 39.85 -0.50
N SER A 79 8.94 40.90 -1.30
CA SER A 79 9.74 41.17 -2.49
C SER A 79 11.00 41.98 -2.18
N TYR A 80 12.17 41.40 -2.45
CA TYR A 80 13.44 42.10 -2.29
C TYR A 80 13.72 43.14 -3.38
N GLN A 81 13.14 42.97 -4.57
CA GLN A 81 13.24 43.97 -5.64
C GLN A 81 12.48 45.25 -5.27
N HIS A 82 11.26 45.08 -4.74
CA HIS A 82 10.36 46.20 -4.48
C HIS A 82 10.41 46.72 -3.04
N GLY A 83 10.98 45.95 -2.11
CA GLY A 83 11.06 46.32 -0.69
C GLY A 83 9.68 46.42 -0.04
N THR A 84 8.74 45.57 -0.45
CA THR A 84 7.35 45.55 0.01
C THR A 84 6.77 44.14 -0.09
N LEU A 85 5.57 43.94 0.45
CA LEU A 85 4.81 42.71 0.26
C LEU A 85 4.29 42.63 -1.18
N ALA A 86 4.32 41.45 -1.77
CA ALA A 86 3.75 41.16 -3.08
C ALA A 86 2.69 40.08 -2.96
N ARG A 87 1.57 40.28 -3.67
CA ARG A 87 0.53 39.28 -3.90
C ARG A 87 0.87 38.47 -5.16
N ILE A 88 0.57 37.19 -5.18
CA ILE A 88 0.89 36.27 -6.28
C ILE A 88 -0.37 35.45 -6.58
N GLY A 89 -0.89 35.57 -7.80
CA GLY A 89 -2.08 34.86 -8.27
C GLY A 89 -1.77 33.52 -8.94
N ASP A 90 -2.79 32.96 -9.59
CA ASP A 90 -2.75 31.70 -10.34
C ASP A 90 -1.86 31.74 -11.60
N ASP A 91 -1.44 32.93 -12.03
CA ASP A 91 -0.44 33.15 -13.08
C ASP A 91 1.01 33.19 -12.57
N TYR A 92 1.19 33.05 -11.25
CA TYR A 92 2.46 33.08 -10.53
C TYR A 92 3.27 34.38 -10.68
N GLN A 93 2.65 35.46 -11.16
CA GLN A 93 3.30 36.77 -11.29
C GLN A 93 3.11 37.61 -10.03
N ILE A 94 4.16 38.31 -9.61
CA ILE A 94 4.08 39.20 -8.44
C ILE A 94 3.33 40.51 -8.76
N GLU A 95 2.46 40.90 -7.84
CA GLU A 95 1.83 42.21 -7.74
C GLU A 95 2.34 42.92 -6.47
N PRO A 96 3.27 43.89 -6.59
CA PRO A 96 3.77 44.62 -5.43
C PRO A 96 2.69 45.50 -4.79
N LEU A 97 2.49 45.35 -3.49
CA LEU A 97 1.51 46.10 -2.71
C LEU A 97 2.12 47.36 -2.10
N SER A 98 1.31 48.40 -1.93
CA SER A 98 1.73 49.67 -1.31
C SER A 98 1.43 49.66 0.18
N LEU A 99 2.45 49.44 1.02
CA LEU A 99 2.32 49.40 2.48
C LEU A 99 2.31 50.80 3.11
N ASP A 100 1.44 51.00 4.12
CA ASP A 100 1.59 52.07 5.10
C ASP A 100 2.55 51.62 6.20
N TRP A 101 3.73 52.23 6.25
CA TRP A 101 4.78 51.87 7.20
C TRP A 101 4.51 52.30 8.64
N ASN A 102 3.50 53.13 8.91
CA ASN A 102 3.09 53.50 10.27
C ASN A 102 4.25 53.95 11.19
N GLY A 103 5.21 54.70 10.64
CA GLY A 103 6.40 55.17 11.36
C GLY A 103 7.52 54.14 11.56
N ILE A 104 7.38 52.93 11.01
CA ILE A 104 8.42 51.90 10.96
C ILE A 104 9.40 52.23 9.82
N ASP A 105 10.68 51.92 10.02
CA ASP A 105 11.71 52.07 8.99
C ASP A 105 11.39 51.19 7.78
N SER A 106 11.23 51.82 6.61
CA SER A 106 10.96 51.11 5.36
C SER A 106 12.17 50.36 4.81
N ASN A 107 13.37 50.57 5.39
CA ASN A 107 14.58 49.82 5.07
C ASN A 107 14.71 48.54 5.91
N VAL A 108 13.63 47.76 5.94
CA VAL A 108 13.56 46.44 6.55
C VAL A 108 13.32 45.42 5.43
N SER A 109 13.85 44.21 5.60
CA SER A 109 13.52 43.08 4.74
C SER A 109 13.22 41.88 5.61
N PHE A 110 12.36 40.99 5.14
CA PHE A 110 11.91 39.82 5.88
C PHE A 110 12.28 38.55 5.13
N TYR A 111 12.67 37.53 5.89
CA TYR A 111 12.99 36.22 5.35
C TYR A 111 12.25 35.08 6.06
N VAL A 112 11.34 35.43 6.96
CA VAL A 112 10.50 34.51 7.73
C VAL A 112 9.11 35.13 7.75
N GLY A 113 8.09 34.37 7.42
CA GLY A 113 6.72 34.86 7.46
C GLY A 113 5.73 33.83 6.97
N ASP A 114 4.48 33.98 7.39
CA ASP A 114 3.36 33.16 6.94
C ASP A 114 2.04 33.92 7.16
N VAL A 115 0.98 33.47 6.52
CA VAL A 115 -0.35 34.06 6.60
C VAL A 115 -1.20 33.32 7.63
N ALA A 116 -1.90 34.07 8.49
CA ALA A 116 -2.70 33.48 9.55
C ALA A 116 -3.92 32.73 9.00
N VAL A 117 -4.14 31.53 9.54
CA VAL A 117 -5.30 30.69 9.17
C VAL A 117 -6.62 31.30 9.66
N SER A 118 -6.66 31.86 10.88
CA SER A 118 -7.91 32.34 11.50
C SER A 118 -8.35 33.75 11.12
N HIS A 119 -7.47 34.54 10.52
CA HIS A 119 -7.76 35.92 10.15
C HIS A 119 -6.86 36.37 9.00
N ASN A 120 -7.36 37.30 8.19
CA ASN A 120 -6.73 37.71 6.95
C ASN A 120 -5.54 38.67 7.19
N ALA A 121 -4.41 38.15 7.67
CA ALA A 121 -3.21 38.93 7.95
C ALA A 121 -1.91 38.13 7.74
N HIS A 122 -0.89 38.81 7.22
CA HIS A 122 0.46 38.26 7.05
C HIS A 122 1.36 38.66 8.22
N TYR A 123 2.05 37.69 8.79
CA TYR A 123 3.07 37.90 9.81
C TYR A 123 4.48 37.78 9.23
N LEU A 124 5.34 38.75 9.56
CA LEU A 124 6.70 38.86 9.04
C LEU A 124 7.69 38.94 10.20
N TYR A 125 8.77 38.15 10.17
CA TYR A 125 9.74 38.09 11.26
C TYR A 125 11.18 38.37 10.81
N ARG A 126 11.90 39.09 11.67
CA ARG A 126 13.36 39.21 11.60
C ARG A 126 13.95 39.49 12.98
N SER A 127 15.01 38.78 13.35
CA SER A 127 15.73 39.00 14.60
C SER A 127 16.50 40.33 14.62
N GLY A 128 16.73 40.87 15.82
CA GLY A 128 17.50 42.11 16.05
C GLY A 128 16.68 43.28 16.60
N SER A 129 17.36 44.21 17.28
CA SER A 129 16.74 45.28 18.08
C SER A 129 15.98 46.34 17.27
N SER A 130 16.28 46.49 15.98
CA SER A 130 15.53 47.37 15.06
C SER A 130 14.54 46.60 14.17
N ARG A 131 14.28 45.34 14.50
CA ARG A 131 13.46 44.36 13.76
C ARG A 131 12.45 43.71 14.70
N GLY A 132 11.77 42.63 14.34
CA GLY A 132 10.73 42.07 15.20
C GLY A 132 9.80 41.13 14.47
N LEU A 133 8.72 40.80 15.17
CA LEU A 133 7.53 40.23 14.55
C LEU A 133 6.60 41.39 14.16
N TYR A 134 6.13 41.35 12.93
CA TYR A 134 5.24 42.35 12.37
C TYR A 134 3.98 41.66 11.84
N ARG A 135 2.89 42.43 11.79
CA ARG A 135 1.61 42.04 11.21
C ARG A 135 1.23 43.07 10.15
N VAL A 136 0.68 42.60 9.04
CA VAL A 136 0.03 43.41 8.00
C VAL A 136 -1.35 42.82 7.74
N SER A 137 -2.41 43.59 7.94
CA SER A 137 -3.76 43.15 7.54
C SER A 137 -3.87 43.10 6.02
N LEU A 138 -4.44 42.01 5.51
CA LEU A 138 -4.74 41.78 4.10
C LEU A 138 -6.24 41.93 3.81
N ASP A 139 -7.06 42.21 4.83
CA ASP A 139 -8.50 42.46 4.67
C ASP A 139 -8.76 43.93 4.27
N GLU A 140 -9.27 44.16 3.07
CA GLU A 140 -9.61 45.52 2.58
C GLU A 140 -10.65 46.25 3.44
N THR A 141 -11.39 45.53 4.28
CA THR A 141 -12.39 46.10 5.19
C THR A 141 -11.81 46.56 6.53
N ASP A 142 -10.59 46.13 6.86
CA ASP A 142 -9.91 46.50 8.09
C ASP A 142 -9.41 47.96 8.04
N SER A 143 -9.51 48.66 9.18
CA SER A 143 -9.02 50.05 9.29
C SER A 143 -7.49 50.17 9.16
N ASP A 144 -6.79 49.06 9.36
CA ASP A 144 -5.34 48.91 9.26
C ASP A 144 -4.92 48.06 8.05
N TYR A 145 -5.78 47.96 7.02
CA TYR A 145 -5.44 47.32 5.74
C TYR A 145 -4.11 47.84 5.18
N LEU A 146 -3.20 46.90 4.86
CA LEU A 146 -1.84 47.17 4.39
C LEU A 146 -0.98 48.06 5.31
N GLN A 147 -1.39 48.23 6.56
CA GLN A 147 -0.62 48.95 7.57
C GLN A 147 0.34 47.99 8.29
N MET A 148 1.63 48.31 8.26
CA MET A 148 2.67 47.60 9.00
C MET A 148 2.55 47.89 10.49
N GLN A 149 2.41 46.85 11.31
CA GLN A 149 2.35 46.93 12.76
C GLN A 149 3.43 46.05 13.38
N ARG A 150 4.20 46.58 14.33
CA ARG A 150 5.19 45.80 15.09
C ARG A 150 4.51 45.17 16.30
N VAL A 151 4.45 43.84 16.34
CA VAL A 151 3.87 43.06 17.45
C VAL A 151 4.84 43.02 18.63
N ILE A 152 6.09 42.62 18.38
CA ILE A 152 7.13 42.52 19.40
C ILE A 152 8.51 42.91 18.85
N ASP A 153 9.38 43.41 19.72
CA ASP A 153 10.77 43.72 19.39
C ASP A 153 11.57 42.44 19.10
N GLY A 154 12.39 42.45 18.04
CA GLY A 154 13.19 41.31 17.64
C GLY A 154 14.30 40.94 18.63
N SER A 155 14.67 41.85 19.55
CA SER A 155 15.55 41.53 20.68
C SER A 155 14.82 40.83 21.84
N ALA A 156 13.48 40.95 21.92
CA ALA A 156 12.67 40.26 22.92
C ALA A 156 12.27 38.85 22.46
N LEU A 157 11.90 38.65 21.19
CA LEU A 157 11.65 37.32 20.62
C LEU A 157 12.98 36.60 20.26
N ASN A 158 13.89 37.27 19.56
CA ASN A 158 15.28 36.88 19.28
C ASN A 158 15.55 35.38 18.98
N LEU A 159 14.66 34.74 18.22
CA LEU A 159 14.83 33.37 17.75
C LEU A 159 15.68 33.32 16.48
N ARG A 160 16.50 32.28 16.35
CA ARG A 160 17.28 32.00 15.15
C ARG A 160 16.57 30.97 14.28
N ILE A 161 15.43 31.40 13.74
CA ILE A 161 14.59 30.64 12.82
C ILE A 161 14.75 31.17 11.40
N PHE A 162 14.40 30.34 10.42
CA PHE A 162 14.62 30.59 8.99
C PHE A 162 13.34 30.54 8.18
N ASP A 163 12.30 29.92 8.72
CA ASP A 163 10.94 30.01 8.26
C ASP A 163 9.97 29.65 9.43
N MET A 164 8.67 29.87 9.29
CA MET A 164 7.64 29.52 10.28
C MET A 164 6.30 29.25 9.60
N ALA A 165 5.45 28.44 10.22
CA ALA A 165 4.10 28.18 9.71
C ALA A 165 3.03 28.31 10.80
N PHE A 166 1.83 28.75 10.41
CA PHE A 166 0.65 28.73 11.29
C PHE A 166 0.08 27.33 11.41
N HIS A 167 -0.18 26.90 12.64
CA HIS A 167 -0.95 25.68 12.90
C HIS A 167 -2.38 25.82 12.35
N PRO A 168 -2.96 24.74 11.81
CA PRO A 168 -4.28 24.78 11.16
C PRO A 168 -5.43 25.23 12.07
N ASP A 169 -5.34 25.02 13.39
CA ASP A 169 -6.51 25.20 14.28
C ASP A 169 -6.26 25.95 15.61
N ASN A 170 -5.00 26.26 15.97
CA ASN A 170 -4.67 26.77 17.32
C ASN A 170 -4.10 28.20 17.35
N ASN A 171 -3.96 28.85 16.18
CA ASN A 171 -3.46 30.22 15.98
C ASN A 171 -2.00 30.48 16.37
N MET A 172 -1.24 29.44 16.70
CA MET A 172 0.17 29.56 17.03
C MET A 172 1.03 29.39 15.77
N LEU A 173 2.14 30.11 15.74
CA LEU A 173 3.23 29.91 14.79
C LEU A 173 4.19 28.87 15.34
N TYR A 174 4.67 27.98 14.49
CA TYR A 174 5.70 27.00 14.83
C TYR A 174 6.91 27.11 13.92
N SER A 175 8.08 26.82 14.49
CA SER A 175 9.34 26.77 13.76
C SER A 175 10.39 25.95 14.51
N VAL A 176 11.37 25.44 13.79
CA VAL A 176 12.54 24.77 14.37
C VAL A 176 13.79 25.63 14.13
N ASP A 177 14.51 25.97 15.21
CA ASP A 177 15.74 26.74 15.11
C ASP A 177 16.91 25.89 14.59
N ASN A 178 18.05 26.53 14.29
CA ASN A 178 19.18 25.80 13.71
C ASN A 178 19.86 24.77 14.63
N ASN A 179 19.53 24.77 15.91
CA ASN A 179 20.03 23.81 16.89
C ASN A 179 19.00 22.70 17.17
N GLY A 180 17.89 22.67 16.43
CA GLY A 180 16.84 21.67 16.55
C GLY A 180 15.82 21.96 17.63
N ASN A 181 15.75 23.16 18.20
CA ASN A 181 14.70 23.46 19.16
C ASN A 181 13.41 23.83 18.44
N LEU A 182 12.32 23.13 18.76
CA LEU A 182 10.96 23.46 18.34
C LEU A 182 10.41 24.58 19.20
N TRP A 183 9.95 25.64 18.55
CA TRP A 183 9.35 26.81 19.18
C TRP A 183 7.89 26.94 18.78
N SER A 184 7.04 27.22 19.75
CA SER A 184 5.72 27.81 19.51
C SER A 184 5.77 29.32 19.79
N ILE A 185 5.07 30.11 19.01
CA ILE A 185 5.05 31.57 19.09
C ILE A 185 3.59 32.05 18.98
N ASP A 186 3.13 32.78 20.00
CA ASP A 186 1.83 33.44 19.99
C ASP A 186 1.91 34.67 19.08
N ALA A 187 1.27 34.62 17.92
CA ALA A 187 1.35 35.69 16.92
C ALA A 187 0.76 37.03 17.42
N SER A 188 -0.12 37.02 18.42
CA SER A 188 -0.80 38.23 18.91
C SER A 188 0.11 39.13 19.75
N ASN A 189 1.12 38.56 20.40
CA ASN A 189 1.98 39.27 21.35
C ASN A 189 3.47 38.90 21.26
N GLY A 190 3.82 37.87 20.50
CA GLY A 190 5.18 37.39 20.30
C GLY A 190 5.75 36.57 21.46
N ASN A 191 4.94 36.15 22.43
CA ASN A 191 5.40 35.22 23.47
C ASN A 191 5.77 33.89 22.83
N SER A 192 6.96 33.38 23.14
CA SER A 192 7.46 32.12 22.59
C SER A 192 7.82 31.12 23.66
N GLN A 193 7.60 29.83 23.37
CA GLN A 193 7.98 28.72 24.23
C GLN A 193 8.80 27.69 23.44
N ASN A 194 9.94 27.27 24.01
CA ASN A 194 10.67 26.11 23.53
C ASN A 194 9.96 24.85 24.04
N LEU A 195 9.51 24.01 23.11
CA LEU A 195 8.75 22.80 23.41
C LEU A 195 9.66 21.59 23.62
N ALA A 196 10.60 21.36 22.70
CA ALA A 196 11.56 20.26 22.76
C ALA A 196 12.74 20.49 21.81
N ASN A 197 13.79 19.68 21.96
CA ASN A 197 14.76 19.48 20.89
C ASN A 197 14.32 18.28 20.05
N VAL A 198 14.14 18.47 18.75
CA VAL A 198 13.58 17.46 17.83
C VAL A 198 14.64 16.50 17.27
N GLY A 199 15.90 16.64 17.69
CA GLY A 199 17.00 15.75 17.30
C GLY A 199 17.65 16.06 15.95
N GLN A 200 17.12 17.03 15.19
CA GLN A 200 17.64 17.44 13.88
C GLN A 200 18.19 18.86 13.93
N THR A 201 19.41 19.05 13.41
CA THR A 201 20.05 20.36 13.30
C THR A 201 20.22 20.74 11.83
N GLY A 202 20.30 22.04 11.54
CA GLY A 202 20.43 22.52 10.16
C GLY A 202 19.85 23.90 9.97
N THR A 203 19.66 24.29 8.71
CA THR A 203 18.83 25.44 8.35
C THR A 203 17.57 24.89 7.72
N PHE A 204 16.42 25.17 8.33
CA PHE A 204 15.11 24.74 7.85
C PHE A 204 14.44 25.92 7.17
N GLY A 205 14.68 26.07 5.87
CA GLY A 205 14.25 27.24 5.10
C GLY A 205 12.84 27.14 4.55
N ALA A 206 12.15 26.02 4.76
CA ALA A 206 10.73 25.91 4.47
C ALA A 206 10.02 25.11 5.57
N VAL A 207 8.89 25.62 6.05
CA VAL A 207 8.10 25.05 7.14
C VAL A 207 6.63 24.99 6.72
N TYR A 208 5.94 23.88 6.99
CA TYR A 208 4.56 23.67 6.57
C TYR A 208 3.75 22.95 7.65
N PHE A 209 2.43 23.09 7.59
CA PHE A 209 1.49 22.21 8.28
C PHE A 209 0.63 21.43 7.28
N ASP A 210 0.08 20.30 7.73
CA ASP A 210 -1.09 19.66 7.13
C ASP A 210 -2.35 19.88 7.99
N VAL A 211 -3.49 19.40 7.48
CA VAL A 211 -4.79 19.50 8.15
C VAL A 211 -4.86 18.78 9.51
N ASP A 212 -4.00 17.78 9.72
CA ASP A 212 -3.94 16.99 10.96
C ASP A 212 -3.03 17.63 12.03
N GLY A 213 -2.38 18.76 11.72
CA GLY A 213 -1.50 19.45 12.66
C GLY A 213 -0.07 18.90 12.70
N ASN A 214 0.35 18.12 11.70
CA ASN A 214 1.73 17.69 11.57
C ASN A 214 2.58 18.83 10.99
N LEU A 215 3.69 19.13 11.66
CA LEU A 215 4.67 20.11 11.19
C LEU A 215 5.69 19.44 10.28
N TYR A 216 5.90 20.01 9.10
CA TYR A 216 6.93 19.59 8.15
C TYR A 216 8.03 20.64 8.04
N ILE A 217 9.29 20.21 8.15
CA ILE A 217 10.44 21.10 7.99
C ILE A 217 11.38 20.57 6.91
N SER A 218 11.75 21.41 5.95
CA SER A 218 12.69 21.07 4.87
C SER A 218 14.08 21.63 5.17
N ARG A 219 15.10 20.76 5.19
CA ARG A 219 16.47 21.14 5.51
C ARG A 219 17.26 21.52 4.26
N ASN A 220 17.87 22.70 4.28
CA ASN A 220 18.52 23.31 3.12
C ASN A 220 19.75 22.56 2.61
N SER A 221 20.48 21.86 3.49
CA SER A 221 21.76 21.24 3.15
C SER A 221 21.65 20.00 2.28
N ASP A 222 20.57 19.24 2.43
CA ASP A 222 20.37 17.93 1.81
C ASP A 222 18.93 17.70 1.32
N GLY A 223 18.02 18.65 1.54
CA GLY A 223 16.64 18.57 1.07
C GLY A 223 15.75 17.66 1.91
N SER A 224 16.28 16.99 2.95
CA SER A 224 15.47 16.12 3.81
C SER A 224 14.27 16.86 4.38
N VAL A 225 13.08 16.29 4.21
CA VAL A 225 11.85 16.74 4.83
C VAL A 225 11.62 15.89 6.07
N PHE A 226 11.36 16.53 7.19
CA PHE A 226 11.04 15.86 8.45
C PHE A 226 9.61 16.18 8.88
N LYS A 227 8.91 15.18 9.42
CA LYS A 227 7.59 15.31 10.04
C LYS A 227 7.75 15.35 11.56
N ILE A 228 7.01 16.24 12.22
CA ILE A 228 6.97 16.41 13.67
C ILE A 228 5.51 16.51 14.11
N ASP A 229 5.08 15.61 14.99
CA ASP A 229 3.82 15.80 15.73
C ASP A 229 4.08 16.77 16.90
N VAL A 230 3.58 17.99 16.76
CA VAL A 230 3.79 19.06 17.76
C VAL A 230 2.91 18.90 19.01
N SER A 231 1.94 17.97 18.99
CA SER A 231 1.05 17.67 20.10
C SER A 231 1.65 16.67 21.10
N GLU A 232 2.68 15.93 20.69
CA GLU A 232 3.38 14.98 21.55
C GLU A 232 4.00 15.66 22.78
N SER A 233 4.12 14.89 23.86
CA SER A 233 4.78 15.37 25.09
C SER A 233 6.28 15.63 24.92
N ASN A 234 6.92 14.97 23.94
CA ASN A 234 8.31 15.17 23.55
C ASN A 234 8.47 15.04 22.03
N PRO A 235 8.05 16.06 21.25
CA PRO A 235 8.06 16.01 19.79
C PRO A 235 9.44 15.68 19.23
N GLN A 236 9.52 14.75 18.30
CA GLN A 236 10.74 14.38 17.57
C GLN A 236 10.56 14.57 16.07
N ALA A 237 11.66 14.88 15.36
CA ALA A 237 11.65 14.98 13.91
C ALA A 237 11.98 13.62 13.30
N GLN A 238 10.98 13.02 12.64
CA GLN A 238 11.12 11.80 11.87
C GLN A 238 11.41 12.16 10.41
N PHE A 239 12.38 11.48 9.78
CA PHE A 239 12.58 11.62 8.33
C PHE A 239 11.31 11.21 7.60
N TYR A 240 10.81 12.05 6.70
CA TYR A 240 9.53 11.86 6.03
C TYR A 240 9.68 11.67 4.52
N ALA A 241 10.50 12.49 3.86
CA ALA A 241 10.71 12.40 2.42
C ALA A 241 12.03 13.07 1.97
N GLN A 242 12.49 12.74 0.76
CA GLN A 242 13.62 13.40 0.11
C GLN A 242 13.14 14.58 -0.75
N GLY A 243 13.25 15.81 -0.24
CA GLY A 243 12.90 17.02 -0.98
C GLY A 243 14.08 17.69 -1.69
N PRO A 244 13.85 18.83 -2.36
CA PRO A 244 14.91 19.60 -3.03
C PRO A 244 15.81 20.33 -2.03
N ALA A 245 17.13 20.16 -2.16
CA ALA A 245 18.11 20.95 -1.41
C ALA A 245 18.29 22.36 -2.00
N SER A 246 18.24 23.40 -1.16
CA SER A 246 18.51 24.77 -1.58
C SER A 246 18.98 25.64 -0.43
N GLY A 247 20.01 26.47 -0.67
CA GLY A 247 20.51 27.44 0.30
C GLY A 247 19.68 28.73 0.41
N ASN A 248 18.70 28.92 -0.48
CA ASN A 248 17.78 30.06 -0.48
C ASN A 248 16.42 29.56 -0.94
N ASN A 249 15.60 29.17 0.01
CA ASN A 249 14.24 28.68 -0.17
C ASN A 249 13.31 29.25 0.90
N ASP A 250 12.02 29.23 0.60
CA ASP A 250 10.93 29.68 1.47
C ASP A 250 9.65 28.93 1.06
N GLY A 251 8.91 28.40 2.03
CA GLY A 251 7.80 27.49 1.78
C GLY A 251 6.46 28.09 2.14
N ALA A 252 5.41 27.73 1.40
CA ALA A 252 4.03 27.99 1.81
C ALA A 252 3.14 26.83 1.45
N ARG A 253 2.05 26.65 2.18
CA ARG A 253 1.04 25.64 1.88
C ARG A 253 -0.31 26.07 2.40
N CYS A 254 -1.37 25.59 1.77
CA CYS A 254 -2.68 25.59 2.40
C CYS A 254 -2.68 24.64 3.62
N ALA A 255 -2.60 25.19 4.83
CA ALA A 255 -2.47 24.39 6.07
C ALA A 255 -3.67 23.48 6.36
N ILE A 256 -4.82 23.69 5.71
CA ILE A 256 -6.02 22.85 5.85
C ILE A 256 -6.15 21.79 4.74
N ALA A 257 -5.14 21.65 3.87
CA ALA A 257 -5.14 20.63 2.84
C ALA A 257 -4.61 19.28 3.35
N PRO A 258 -5.14 18.14 2.86
CA PRO A 258 -4.55 16.84 3.10
C PRO A 258 -3.17 16.72 2.40
N ILE A 259 -2.31 15.84 2.92
CA ILE A 259 -0.93 15.62 2.42
C ILE A 259 -0.88 14.90 1.08
N VAL A 260 -1.82 13.99 0.84
CA VAL A 260 -2.09 13.34 -0.45
C VAL A 260 -3.55 13.60 -0.78
N ALA A 261 -3.87 13.84 -2.06
CA ALA A 261 -5.25 13.98 -2.50
C ALA A 261 -5.88 12.58 -2.66
N GLU A 262 -7.11 12.38 -2.18
CA GLU A 262 -7.78 11.06 -2.23
C GLU A 262 -8.02 10.55 -3.67
N ASP A 263 -8.00 11.44 -4.67
CA ASP A 263 -8.20 11.13 -6.08
C ASP A 263 -6.89 11.08 -6.89
N GLU A 264 -5.73 11.25 -6.25
CA GLU A 264 -4.42 11.14 -6.90
C GLU A 264 -3.81 9.74 -6.70
N ALA A 265 -3.88 8.93 -7.75
CA ALA A 265 -3.22 7.63 -7.89
C ALA A 265 -1.84 7.80 -8.58
N ASN A 266 -0.95 8.59 -7.97
CA ASN A 266 0.36 8.91 -8.55
C ASN A 266 1.54 8.64 -7.62
N ILE A 267 1.28 7.97 -6.49
CA ILE A 267 2.28 7.55 -5.53
C ILE A 267 2.19 6.04 -5.45
N ASP A 268 3.31 5.38 -5.71
CA ASP A 268 3.47 3.96 -5.45
C ASP A 268 3.80 3.75 -3.96
N PHE A 269 3.17 2.77 -3.32
CA PHE A 269 3.46 2.32 -1.96
C PHE A 269 3.75 0.82 -1.98
N GLY A 270 4.46 0.33 -0.96
CA GLY A 270 4.59 -1.12 -0.81
C GLY A 270 3.31 -1.75 -0.27
N ASP A 271 3.27 -3.08 -0.24
CA ASP A 271 2.11 -3.86 0.16
C ASP A 271 2.31 -4.66 1.48
N ALA A 272 3.52 -4.62 2.07
CA ALA A 272 3.85 -5.41 3.26
C ALA A 272 2.92 -5.09 4.45
N PRO A 273 2.76 -6.00 5.44
CA PRO A 273 1.99 -5.71 6.65
C PRO A 273 2.40 -4.38 7.28
N ASP A 274 1.43 -3.60 7.74
CA ASP A 274 1.66 -2.22 8.15
C ASP A 274 2.65 -2.05 9.32
N SER A 275 2.98 -3.12 10.04
CA SER A 275 4.08 -3.14 11.02
C SER A 275 5.44 -2.80 10.40
N PHE A 276 5.65 -3.08 9.11
CA PHE A 276 6.84 -2.73 8.36
C PHE A 276 6.88 -1.25 7.93
N GLY A 277 5.86 -0.46 8.26
CA GLY A 277 5.70 0.91 7.81
C GLY A 277 5.34 0.94 6.34
N THR A 278 4.06 0.73 6.05
CA THR A 278 3.55 0.59 4.68
C THR A 278 2.56 1.69 4.36
N SER A 279 1.58 1.92 5.24
CA SER A 279 0.62 3.03 5.08
C SER A 279 1.26 4.41 5.28
N LEU A 280 0.65 5.43 4.68
CA LEU A 280 1.01 6.84 4.85
C LEU A 280 0.93 7.28 6.31
N ALA A 281 -0.05 6.78 7.07
CA ALA A 281 -0.20 7.05 8.50
C ALA A 281 1.02 6.60 9.31
N ASN A 282 1.61 5.46 8.95
CA ASN A 282 2.84 4.91 9.54
C ASN A 282 4.12 5.34 8.79
N ASN A 283 4.04 6.40 7.99
CA ASN A 283 5.13 6.96 7.19
C ASN A 283 5.77 5.91 6.26
N GLY A 284 4.96 5.07 5.63
CA GLY A 284 5.46 3.95 4.87
C GLY A 284 6.30 4.30 3.66
N ALA A 285 7.00 3.30 3.14
CA ALA A 285 7.77 3.45 1.90
C ALA A 285 6.84 3.84 0.76
N ARG A 286 7.23 4.86 0.01
CA ARG A 286 6.44 5.37 -1.10
C ARG A 286 7.29 6.13 -2.11
N HIS A 287 6.93 6.08 -3.38
CA HIS A 287 7.65 6.73 -4.47
C HIS A 287 6.69 7.53 -5.34
N GLN A 288 7.12 8.71 -5.80
CA GLN A 288 6.33 9.44 -6.80
C GLN A 288 6.43 8.73 -8.15
N LEU A 289 5.29 8.44 -8.77
CA LEU A 289 5.27 8.07 -10.17
C LEU A 289 5.50 9.29 -11.04
N VAL A 290 6.53 9.21 -11.88
CA VAL A 290 6.89 10.23 -12.86
C VAL A 290 6.77 9.61 -14.24
N GLU A 291 6.24 10.36 -15.21
CA GLU A 291 6.13 9.87 -16.59
C GLU A 291 7.52 9.49 -17.14
N GLY A 292 7.71 8.20 -17.45
CA GLY A 292 9.02 7.66 -17.86
C GLY A 292 10.05 7.62 -16.73
N GLY A 293 9.61 7.67 -15.48
CA GLY A 293 10.41 7.47 -14.28
C GLY A 293 11.02 6.07 -14.22
N ILE A 294 12.02 5.92 -13.36
CA ILE A 294 12.60 4.60 -13.09
C ILE A 294 11.60 3.77 -12.30
N HIS A 295 11.53 2.49 -12.61
CA HIS A 295 10.74 1.47 -11.94
C HIS A 295 11.42 0.11 -12.20
N LEU A 296 10.96 -0.93 -11.53
CA LEU A 296 11.31 -2.32 -11.67
C LEU A 296 10.32 -2.99 -12.64
N GLY A 297 10.79 -4.02 -13.34
CA GLY A 297 9.98 -4.82 -14.24
C GLY A 297 9.19 -4.06 -15.32
N THR A 298 7.94 -4.46 -15.58
CA THR A 298 7.14 -4.02 -16.74
C THR A 298 6.07 -3.00 -16.38
N TYR A 299 5.41 -3.20 -15.24
CA TYR A 299 4.31 -2.37 -14.78
C TYR A 299 4.69 -1.72 -13.46
N VAL A 300 4.08 -0.58 -13.20
CA VAL A 300 4.12 0.12 -11.92
C VAL A 300 2.79 0.84 -11.84
N ASP A 301 2.11 0.75 -10.71
CA ASP A 301 0.90 1.51 -10.48
C ASP A 301 1.00 2.39 -9.23
N GLY A 302 -0.10 3.05 -8.89
CA GLY A 302 -0.08 4.02 -7.81
C GLY A 302 -1.46 4.24 -7.23
N GLU A 303 -1.45 4.74 -6.00
CA GLU A 303 -2.60 4.81 -5.14
C GLU A 303 -2.53 6.04 -4.22
N ALA A 304 -3.61 6.30 -3.48
CA ALA A 304 -3.66 7.42 -2.53
C ALA A 304 -3.05 7.06 -1.15
N ASP A 305 -3.13 5.77 -0.77
CA ASP A 305 -2.54 5.17 0.43
C ASP A 305 -2.52 3.65 0.27
N ALA A 306 -1.59 2.98 0.93
CA ALA A 306 -1.23 1.57 0.71
C ALA A 306 -2.36 0.55 0.89
N TYR A 307 -2.49 -0.39 -0.04
CA TYR A 307 -3.26 -1.64 0.13
C TYR A 307 -2.49 -2.69 0.94
N VAL A 308 -2.34 -2.48 2.25
CA VAL A 308 -1.56 -3.38 3.12
C VAL A 308 -2.04 -4.84 3.10
N TYR A 309 -1.10 -5.79 3.11
CA TYR A 309 -1.35 -7.23 3.21
C TYR A 309 -2.37 -7.56 4.31
N PRO A 310 -3.37 -8.42 4.04
CA PRO A 310 -3.57 -9.26 2.85
C PRO A 310 -4.47 -8.60 1.78
N LYS A 311 -4.71 -7.29 1.86
CA LYS A 311 -5.59 -6.56 0.93
C LYS A 311 -4.86 -6.04 -0.30
N SER A 312 -3.58 -6.37 -0.42
CA SER A 312 -2.70 -6.06 -1.55
C SER A 312 -3.45 -6.19 -2.89
N ASP A 313 -3.29 -5.15 -3.69
CA ASP A 313 -3.75 -5.03 -5.08
C ASP A 313 -3.14 -6.09 -6.01
N ASP A 314 -2.09 -6.78 -5.58
CA ASP A 314 -1.48 -7.97 -6.23
C ASP A 314 -2.44 -9.16 -6.39
N SER A 315 -3.64 -9.10 -5.80
CA SER A 315 -4.65 -10.15 -5.95
C SER A 315 -5.11 -10.37 -7.41
N SER A 316 -4.73 -9.49 -8.34
CA SER A 316 -4.94 -9.65 -9.79
C SER A 316 -3.62 -9.73 -10.59
N ARG A 317 -3.28 -10.93 -11.08
CA ARG A 317 -2.11 -11.21 -11.96
C ARG A 317 -1.97 -10.38 -13.25
N LEU A 318 -2.95 -9.54 -13.57
CA LEU A 318 -2.91 -8.69 -14.76
C LEU A 318 -2.39 -7.27 -14.45
N LEU A 319 -2.23 -6.94 -13.16
CA LEU A 319 -1.80 -5.63 -12.67
C LEU A 319 -0.69 -5.70 -11.59
N ASP A 320 -0.32 -6.90 -11.13
CA ASP A 320 0.82 -7.18 -10.24
C ASP A 320 2.11 -6.47 -10.71
N ASP A 321 2.55 -5.45 -9.98
CA ASP A 321 3.76 -4.67 -10.23
C ASP A 321 4.98 -5.15 -9.43
N GLU A 322 4.83 -6.19 -8.61
CA GLU A 322 5.92 -6.99 -8.03
C GLU A 322 6.60 -7.90 -9.09
N ASP A 323 6.90 -7.36 -10.27
CA ASP A 323 7.33 -8.11 -11.45
C ASP A 323 8.80 -7.91 -11.85
N GLY A 324 9.54 -7.05 -11.12
CA GLY A 324 10.93 -6.73 -11.42
C GLY A 324 11.99 -7.44 -10.57
N ILE A 325 11.61 -8.07 -9.46
CA ILE A 325 12.53 -8.84 -8.61
C ILE A 325 12.23 -10.35 -8.66
N ALA A 326 13.27 -11.15 -8.92
CA ALA A 326 13.17 -12.62 -8.91
C ALA A 326 14.32 -13.28 -8.13
N PHE A 327 13.99 -14.16 -7.19
CA PHE A 327 14.98 -14.96 -6.46
C PHE A 327 15.43 -16.16 -7.32
N VAL A 328 16.67 -16.11 -7.82
CA VAL A 328 17.25 -17.16 -8.68
C VAL A 328 17.70 -18.36 -7.85
N THR A 329 18.09 -18.13 -6.60
CA THR A 329 18.47 -19.18 -5.64
C THR A 329 17.75 -18.95 -4.31
N ASP A 330 17.54 -20.02 -3.56
CA ASP A 330 16.91 -19.95 -2.24
C ASP A 330 17.67 -18.99 -1.30
N VAL A 331 16.90 -18.24 -0.51
CA VAL A 331 17.44 -17.40 0.57
C VAL A 331 17.68 -18.30 1.79
N GLN A 332 18.93 -18.45 2.21
CA GLN A 332 19.29 -19.34 3.30
C GLN A 332 20.22 -18.65 4.30
N VAL A 333 19.98 -18.86 5.59
CA VAL A 333 20.81 -18.31 6.67
C VAL A 333 22.27 -18.72 6.47
N GLY A 334 23.18 -17.75 6.55
CA GLY A 334 24.62 -17.97 6.43
C GLY A 334 25.14 -18.18 5.00
N LEU A 335 24.30 -18.08 3.97
CA LEU A 335 24.69 -18.24 2.57
C LEU A 335 24.45 -16.97 1.74
N ASP A 336 25.15 -16.91 0.61
CA ASP A 336 24.85 -15.93 -0.43
C ASP A 336 23.75 -16.49 -1.35
N PHE A 337 22.83 -15.62 -1.77
CA PHE A 337 21.82 -15.92 -2.77
C PHE A 337 21.88 -14.92 -3.93
N VAL A 338 21.34 -15.32 -5.07
CA VAL A 338 21.26 -14.48 -6.28
C VAL A 338 19.85 -13.97 -6.46
N VAL A 339 19.71 -12.65 -6.54
CA VAL A 339 18.50 -11.97 -6.97
C VAL A 339 18.69 -11.45 -8.39
N GLN A 340 17.70 -11.62 -9.24
CA GLN A 340 17.61 -11.01 -10.55
C GLN A 340 16.75 -9.76 -10.42
N VAL A 341 17.25 -8.65 -10.96
CA VAL A 341 16.59 -7.34 -10.95
C VAL A 341 16.40 -6.94 -12.40
N ASP A 342 15.17 -6.67 -12.80
CA ASP A 342 14.83 -5.99 -14.05
C ASP A 342 14.54 -4.52 -13.73
N SER A 343 15.35 -3.61 -14.24
CA SER A 343 15.22 -2.18 -13.97
C SER A 343 14.92 -1.44 -15.27
N SER A 344 13.93 -0.56 -15.29
CA SER A 344 13.56 0.17 -16.51
C SER A 344 14.64 1.16 -16.96
N ALA A 345 15.42 1.71 -16.01
CA ALA A 345 16.48 2.68 -16.25
C ALA A 345 17.74 2.42 -15.40
N ASN A 346 18.75 3.27 -15.53
CA ASN A 346 19.90 3.27 -14.61
C ASN A 346 19.52 4.01 -13.32
N GLY A 347 19.82 3.44 -12.16
CA GLY A 347 19.52 4.05 -10.87
C GLY A 347 20.15 3.31 -9.70
N TYR A 348 19.51 3.41 -8.53
CA TYR A 348 20.00 2.86 -7.27
C TYR A 348 18.91 2.05 -6.58
N LEU A 349 19.22 0.78 -6.30
CA LEU A 349 18.37 -0.15 -5.58
C LEU A 349 18.81 -0.27 -4.12
N SER A 350 17.89 -0.12 -3.18
CA SER A 350 18.08 -0.49 -1.78
C SER A 350 17.11 -1.62 -1.43
N ALA A 351 17.53 -2.52 -0.54
CA ALA A 351 16.70 -3.65 -0.15
C ALA A 351 16.88 -4.01 1.33
N TRP A 352 15.78 -4.45 1.95
CA TRP A 352 15.71 -4.93 3.33
C TRP A 352 15.08 -6.32 3.37
N ILE A 353 15.51 -7.14 4.32
CA ILE A 353 14.87 -8.42 4.64
C ILE A 353 14.72 -8.47 6.15
N ASP A 354 13.50 -8.62 6.67
CA ASP A 354 13.26 -8.89 8.09
C ASP A 354 13.88 -10.24 8.40
N LEU A 355 15.12 -10.30 8.86
CA LEU A 355 15.81 -11.57 9.06
C LEU A 355 15.45 -12.16 10.42
N ASN A 356 15.17 -11.29 11.38
CA ASN A 356 14.91 -11.68 12.76
C ASN A 356 13.43 -12.03 13.03
N GLY A 357 12.53 -11.71 12.10
CA GLY A 357 11.11 -12.04 12.14
C GLY A 357 10.31 -11.21 13.15
N ASN A 358 10.73 -9.99 13.46
CA ASN A 358 10.07 -9.11 14.43
C ASN A 358 8.97 -8.24 13.82
N GLY A 359 8.78 -8.28 12.50
CA GLY A 359 7.73 -7.51 11.83
C GLY A 359 8.08 -6.05 11.56
N VAL A 360 9.37 -5.66 11.63
CA VAL A 360 9.87 -4.34 11.25
C VAL A 360 11.15 -4.49 10.42
N PHE A 361 11.50 -3.47 9.61
CA PHE A 361 12.81 -3.43 8.94
C PHE A 361 13.84 -2.66 9.77
N ASP A 362 14.70 -3.40 10.46
CA ASP A 362 15.77 -2.82 11.26
C ASP A 362 16.94 -2.32 10.40
N SER A 363 17.73 -1.37 10.94
CA SER A 363 18.96 -0.90 10.27
C SER A 363 19.99 -2.00 9.95
N GLN A 364 19.96 -3.14 10.65
CA GLN A 364 20.86 -4.28 10.41
C GLN A 364 20.36 -5.24 9.33
N GLU A 365 19.13 -5.02 8.87
CA GLU A 365 18.40 -5.85 7.91
C GLU A 365 18.42 -5.28 6.50
N GLN A 366 19.10 -4.14 6.31
CA GLN A 366 19.39 -3.62 4.99
C GLN A 366 20.46 -4.49 4.31
N VAL A 367 20.06 -5.23 3.29
CA VAL A 367 20.92 -6.16 2.54
C VAL A 367 21.52 -5.52 1.29
N LEU A 368 20.89 -4.47 0.75
CA LEU A 368 21.43 -3.63 -0.32
C LEU A 368 21.27 -2.14 0.04
N THR A 369 22.33 -1.36 -0.19
CA THR A 369 22.34 0.09 0.04
C THR A 369 22.82 0.79 -1.22
N ASP A 370 21.90 1.53 -1.85
CA ASP A 370 22.16 2.30 -3.08
C ASP A 370 22.99 1.51 -4.10
N GLN A 371 22.62 0.25 -4.30
CA GLN A 371 23.27 -0.64 -5.25
C GLN A 371 22.97 -0.13 -6.65
N ALA A 372 24.01 0.33 -7.36
CA ALA A 372 23.84 0.83 -8.71
C ALA A 372 23.31 -0.28 -9.63
N VAL A 373 22.27 0.03 -10.39
CA VAL A 373 21.64 -0.84 -11.39
C VAL A 373 21.64 -0.17 -12.76
N VAL A 374 21.63 -0.96 -13.82
CA VAL A 374 21.49 -0.48 -15.20
C VAL A 374 20.17 -0.96 -15.79
N SER A 375 19.71 -0.29 -16.85
CA SER A 375 18.50 -0.69 -17.57
C SER A 375 18.61 -2.13 -18.09
N GLY A 376 17.56 -2.91 -17.84
CA GLY A 376 17.40 -4.31 -18.16
C GLY A 376 17.80 -5.28 -17.05
N VAL A 377 17.58 -6.57 -17.32
CA VAL A 377 17.82 -7.67 -16.40
C VAL A 377 19.30 -7.84 -16.01
N GLN A 378 19.54 -7.98 -14.71
CA GLN A 378 20.86 -8.18 -14.11
C GLN A 378 20.79 -9.01 -12.83
N SER A 379 21.87 -9.73 -12.51
CA SER A 379 21.95 -10.54 -11.29
C SER A 379 22.81 -9.85 -10.23
N LEU A 380 22.28 -9.74 -9.02
CA LEU A 380 22.97 -9.26 -7.83
C LEU A 380 23.17 -10.42 -6.86
N LEU A 381 24.34 -10.45 -6.22
CA LEU A 381 24.65 -11.41 -5.16
C LEU A 381 24.40 -10.72 -3.82
N VAL A 382 23.60 -11.35 -2.96
CA VAL A 382 23.20 -10.83 -1.66
C VAL A 382 23.55 -11.85 -0.59
N SER A 383 24.07 -11.39 0.56
CA SER A 383 24.49 -12.26 1.66
C SER A 383 23.47 -12.24 2.80
N VAL A 384 23.14 -13.41 3.34
CA VAL A 384 22.35 -13.54 4.58
C VAL A 384 23.28 -13.90 5.74
N PRO A 385 23.38 -13.08 6.80
CA PRO A 385 24.21 -13.41 7.96
C PRO A 385 23.75 -14.69 8.68
N GLU A 386 24.67 -15.35 9.38
CA GLU A 386 24.34 -16.45 10.30
C GLU A 386 23.61 -15.95 11.56
N GLY A 387 22.93 -16.85 12.27
CA GLY A 387 22.36 -16.57 13.59
C GLY A 387 20.90 -16.14 13.60
N TYR A 388 20.26 -16.10 12.43
CA TYR A 388 18.82 -15.95 12.28
C TYR A 388 18.13 -17.32 12.23
N GLU A 389 16.86 -17.37 12.63
CA GLU A 389 16.04 -18.57 12.52
C GLU A 389 15.45 -18.66 11.11
N SER A 390 15.17 -19.88 10.64
CA SER A 390 14.43 -20.06 9.40
C SER A 390 12.97 -19.67 9.57
N GLY A 391 12.33 -19.16 8.51
CA GLY A 391 10.91 -18.85 8.52
C GLY A 391 10.48 -17.97 7.36
N ASP A 392 9.18 -17.73 7.29
CA ASP A 392 8.63 -16.74 6.35
C ASP A 392 9.01 -15.36 6.85
N ARG A 393 9.47 -14.50 5.93
CA ARG A 393 9.96 -13.13 6.15
C ARG A 393 9.36 -12.20 5.10
N TRP A 394 9.49 -10.91 5.33
CA TRP A 394 9.23 -9.90 4.32
C TRP A 394 10.54 -9.32 3.81
N ALA A 395 10.57 -9.04 2.52
CA ALA A 395 11.62 -8.26 1.88
C ALA A 395 10.99 -7.03 1.25
N ARG A 396 11.73 -5.92 1.26
CA ARG A 396 11.36 -4.66 0.60
C ARG A 396 12.49 -4.24 -0.32
N PHE A 397 12.16 -3.93 -1.56
CA PHE A 397 13.05 -3.38 -2.58
C PHE A 397 12.57 -1.96 -2.90
N ARG A 398 13.49 -1.03 -3.02
CA ARG A 398 13.18 0.37 -3.37
C ARG A 398 14.17 0.87 -4.38
N ILE A 399 13.70 1.19 -5.58
CA ILE A 399 14.51 1.78 -6.64
C ILE A 399 14.27 3.28 -6.73
N SER A 400 15.31 4.07 -6.99
CA SER A 400 15.15 5.49 -7.35
C SER A 400 16.32 5.97 -8.22
N SER A 401 16.19 7.13 -8.86
CA SER A 401 17.28 7.67 -9.69
C SER A 401 18.44 8.23 -8.87
N ALA A 402 18.16 8.67 -7.64
CA ALA A 402 19.12 9.36 -6.77
C ALA A 402 19.63 8.53 -5.57
N GLY A 403 18.99 7.41 -5.25
CA GLY A 403 19.31 6.61 -4.06
C GLY A 403 18.92 7.30 -2.74
N GLY A 404 19.54 6.92 -1.64
CA GLY A 404 19.27 7.44 -0.29
C GLY A 404 17.94 6.95 0.31
N ASN A 405 17.36 5.89 -0.25
CA ASN A 405 16.09 5.33 0.20
C ASN A 405 16.27 4.71 1.59
N ALA A 406 15.37 5.04 2.52
CA ALA A 406 15.25 4.35 3.80
C ALA A 406 14.20 3.22 3.70
N ALA A 407 14.03 2.40 4.74
CA ALA A 407 12.98 1.37 4.73
C ALA A 407 11.57 1.98 4.72
N THR A 408 11.42 3.22 5.19
CA THR A 408 10.17 4.00 5.28
C THR A 408 10.37 5.41 4.70
N GLY A 409 9.29 6.16 4.50
CA GLY A 409 9.34 7.52 3.96
C GLY A 409 9.30 7.61 2.44
N GLY A 410 9.07 8.83 1.93
CA GLY A 410 8.88 9.13 0.51
C GLY A 410 10.17 9.38 -0.29
N ALA A 411 10.16 8.99 -1.55
CA ALA A 411 11.18 9.32 -2.55
C ALA A 411 10.55 10.04 -3.77
N PRO A 412 11.30 10.95 -4.43
CA PRO A 412 10.78 11.83 -5.47
C PRO A 412 10.57 11.14 -6.82
N ASP A 413 11.03 9.90 -6.97
CA ASP A 413 10.81 9.03 -8.12
C ASP A 413 11.10 7.57 -7.73
N GLY A 414 10.66 6.62 -8.56
CA GLY A 414 10.96 5.21 -8.37
C GLY A 414 9.75 4.36 -8.04
N GLU A 415 10.01 3.26 -7.33
CA GLU A 415 9.02 2.26 -6.93
C GLU A 415 9.47 1.52 -5.65
N VAL A 416 8.50 0.93 -4.96
CA VAL A 416 8.60 -0.01 -3.84
C VAL A 416 8.09 -1.37 -4.29
N GLU A 417 8.88 -2.42 -4.09
CA GLU A 417 8.47 -3.82 -4.28
C GLU A 417 8.59 -4.56 -2.93
N ASP A 418 7.47 -4.97 -2.33
CA ASP A 418 7.36 -5.76 -1.11
C ASP A 418 6.98 -7.22 -1.39
N MET A 419 7.67 -8.16 -0.76
CA MET A 419 7.45 -9.58 -1.05
C MET A 419 7.63 -10.48 0.17
N GLN A 420 6.70 -11.43 0.34
CA GLN A 420 6.85 -12.49 1.31
C GLN A 420 7.79 -13.58 0.78
N ILE A 421 8.89 -13.78 1.49
CA ILE A 421 9.92 -14.76 1.13
C ILE A 421 10.07 -15.82 2.22
N TYR A 422 10.71 -16.93 1.87
CA TYR A 422 11.12 -17.92 2.86
C TYR A 422 12.63 -17.93 3.03
N VAL A 423 13.09 -17.64 4.26
CA VAL A 423 14.49 -17.78 4.64
C VAL A 423 14.68 -19.15 5.26
N GLY A 424 15.35 -20.05 4.53
CA GLY A 424 15.63 -21.41 4.96
C GLY A 424 16.86 -21.53 5.85
N ASP A 425 16.98 -22.66 6.55
CA ASP A 425 18.28 -23.08 7.06
C ASP A 425 19.09 -23.67 5.88
N SER A 426 20.41 -23.54 5.95
CA SER A 426 21.47 -23.99 5.04
C SER A 426 21.36 -25.44 4.53
N ALA A 427 20.40 -26.22 5.02
CA ALA A 427 20.19 -27.63 4.76
C ALA A 427 18.73 -27.98 4.43
N THR A 428 17.97 -27.10 3.76
CA THR A 428 16.57 -27.37 3.39
C THR A 428 16.34 -27.37 1.88
N GLN A 429 15.36 -28.17 1.42
CA GLN A 429 14.86 -28.24 0.05
C GLN A 429 13.38 -27.86 0.06
N VAL A 430 12.92 -27.11 -0.95
CA VAL A 430 11.52 -26.68 -1.06
C VAL A 430 10.90 -27.25 -2.34
N SER A 431 9.64 -27.68 -2.23
CA SER A 431 8.82 -28.08 -3.37
C SER A 431 7.44 -27.44 -3.29
N TYR A 432 6.90 -27.07 -4.44
CA TYR A 432 5.60 -26.41 -4.56
C TYR A 432 4.66 -27.22 -5.43
N TYR A 433 3.37 -27.12 -5.15
CA TYR A 433 2.29 -27.51 -6.04
C TYR A 433 1.26 -26.38 -6.14
N PRO A 434 0.85 -25.98 -7.36
CA PRO A 434 1.38 -26.45 -8.64
C PRO A 434 2.75 -25.86 -9.00
N SER A 435 3.07 -24.65 -8.51
CA SER A 435 4.37 -23.97 -8.66
C SER A 435 4.55 -22.90 -7.58
N ALA A 436 5.73 -22.30 -7.46
CA ALA A 436 6.03 -21.27 -6.46
C ALA A 436 5.09 -20.05 -6.56
N ASP A 437 4.79 -19.63 -7.78
CA ASP A 437 3.95 -18.44 -8.03
C ASP A 437 2.55 -18.83 -8.54
N GLY A 438 2.19 -20.12 -8.44
CA GLY A 438 0.98 -20.71 -9.03
C GLY A 438 -0.01 -21.23 -8.00
N TYR A 439 -1.31 -21.17 -8.32
CA TYR A 439 -2.37 -21.83 -7.58
C TYR A 439 -3.05 -22.91 -8.42
N ALA A 440 -3.43 -24.00 -7.77
CA ALA A 440 -4.39 -24.95 -8.30
C ALA A 440 -5.79 -24.53 -7.87
N THR A 441 -6.77 -24.65 -8.75
CA THR A 441 -8.18 -24.41 -8.40
C THR A 441 -8.82 -25.72 -7.94
N VAL A 442 -9.34 -25.71 -6.72
CA VAL A 442 -10.18 -26.77 -6.14
C VAL A 442 -11.62 -26.29 -6.21
N ALA A 443 -12.50 -27.08 -6.83
CA ALA A 443 -13.90 -26.73 -7.01
C ALA A 443 -14.80 -27.88 -6.59
N PHE A 444 -15.89 -27.56 -5.88
CA PHE A 444 -16.80 -28.53 -5.27
C PHE A 444 -18.24 -28.35 -5.74
N GLU A 445 -18.98 -29.45 -5.71
CA GLU A 445 -20.42 -29.52 -5.47
C GLU A 445 -20.67 -29.78 -3.97
N ASP A 446 -21.73 -29.23 -3.38
CA ASP A 446 -22.07 -29.40 -1.96
C ASP A 446 -23.25 -30.34 -1.70
N ASN A 447 -23.94 -30.76 -2.77
CA ASN A 447 -25.19 -31.51 -2.70
C ASN A 447 -25.01 -33.02 -2.53
N TRP A 448 -23.76 -33.53 -2.48
CA TRP A 448 -23.51 -34.96 -2.31
C TRP A 448 -24.32 -35.55 -1.14
N PRO A 449 -24.97 -36.72 -1.31
CA PRO A 449 -24.87 -37.64 -2.44
C PRO A 449 -25.84 -37.40 -3.62
N ALA A 450 -26.54 -36.27 -3.66
CA ALA A 450 -27.34 -35.86 -4.82
C ALA A 450 -26.47 -35.06 -5.83
N GLU A 451 -26.85 -35.09 -7.11
CA GLU A 451 -26.09 -34.39 -8.16
C GLU A 451 -26.24 -32.86 -8.12
N GLY A 452 -27.40 -32.31 -7.71
CA GLY A 452 -27.61 -30.87 -7.69
C GLY A 452 -27.74 -30.24 -9.10
N ASP A 453 -27.32 -28.99 -9.24
CA ASP A 453 -27.27 -28.23 -10.49
C ASP A 453 -25.95 -28.37 -11.25
N TYR A 454 -24.89 -28.84 -10.59
CA TYR A 454 -23.69 -29.37 -11.22
C TYR A 454 -22.84 -28.33 -11.98
N ASP A 455 -22.70 -27.14 -11.41
CA ASP A 455 -21.93 -26.02 -11.95
C ASP A 455 -20.48 -25.94 -11.41
N LEU A 456 -20.14 -26.74 -10.40
CA LEU A 456 -18.86 -26.81 -9.70
C LEU A 456 -18.39 -25.45 -9.17
N ASN A 457 -19.31 -24.64 -8.63
CA ASN A 457 -18.96 -23.38 -7.98
C ASN A 457 -19.43 -23.26 -6.52
N ASP A 458 -20.01 -24.32 -5.95
CA ASP A 458 -20.53 -24.34 -4.57
C ASP A 458 -19.48 -23.92 -3.54
N LEU A 459 -18.24 -24.35 -3.76
CA LEU A 459 -17.04 -23.74 -3.18
C LEU A 459 -15.91 -23.81 -4.21
N VAL A 460 -15.27 -22.68 -4.50
CA VAL A 460 -14.07 -22.60 -5.33
C VAL A 460 -12.93 -22.01 -4.51
N VAL A 461 -11.78 -22.69 -4.50
CA VAL A 461 -10.60 -22.32 -3.72
C VAL A 461 -9.36 -22.36 -4.59
N ASN A 462 -8.57 -21.29 -4.57
CA ASN A 462 -7.20 -21.36 -5.07
C ASN A 462 -6.31 -21.89 -3.94
N LEU A 463 -5.56 -22.96 -4.21
CA LEU A 463 -4.73 -23.66 -3.25
C LEU A 463 -3.31 -23.83 -3.79
N GLN A 464 -2.34 -23.49 -2.96
CA GLN A 464 -0.94 -23.81 -3.14
C GLN A 464 -0.48 -24.64 -1.93
N THR A 465 0.30 -25.68 -2.23
CA THR A 465 0.97 -26.48 -1.21
C THR A 465 2.46 -26.29 -1.36
N LYS A 466 3.14 -25.97 -0.26
CA LYS A 466 4.58 -25.91 -0.16
C LYS A 466 5.05 -26.95 0.85
N VAL A 467 5.99 -27.79 0.43
CA VAL A 467 6.60 -28.80 1.30
C VAL A 467 8.08 -28.49 1.41
N LEU A 468 8.53 -28.33 2.65
CA LEU A 468 9.92 -28.12 2.98
C LEU A 468 10.50 -29.37 3.61
N SER A 469 11.63 -29.81 3.10
CA SER A 469 12.36 -30.99 3.56
C SER A 469 13.76 -30.62 4.01
N PHE A 470 14.33 -31.40 4.92
CA PHE A 470 15.77 -31.38 5.21
C PHE A 470 16.57 -31.90 4.01
N ALA A 471 17.87 -31.61 3.98
CA ALA A 471 18.79 -32.01 2.90
C ALA A 471 18.86 -33.54 2.70
N GLU A 472 18.53 -34.30 3.74
CA GLU A 472 18.47 -35.77 3.75
C GLU A 472 17.17 -36.32 3.14
N GLY A 473 16.19 -35.45 2.87
CA GLY A 473 14.94 -35.75 2.16
C GLY A 473 13.69 -35.82 3.04
N ASP A 474 13.83 -35.82 4.36
CA ASP A 474 12.70 -35.88 5.28
C ASP A 474 11.97 -34.52 5.36
N VAL A 475 10.64 -34.55 5.30
CA VAL A 475 9.75 -33.38 5.37
C VAL A 475 9.81 -32.77 6.76
N ALA A 476 10.24 -31.51 6.82
CA ALA A 476 10.29 -30.73 8.05
C ALA A 476 9.02 -29.90 8.27
N ARG A 477 8.39 -29.43 7.19
CA ARG A 477 7.22 -28.55 7.27
C ARG A 477 6.33 -28.68 6.04
N ILE A 478 5.02 -28.62 6.28
CA ILE A 478 4.00 -28.47 5.24
C ILE A 478 3.36 -27.10 5.40
N GLU A 479 3.18 -26.38 4.31
CA GLU A 479 2.53 -25.08 4.25
C GLU A 479 1.39 -25.14 3.24
N LEU A 480 0.19 -24.82 3.71
CA LEU A 480 -1.05 -24.83 2.94
C LEU A 480 -1.54 -23.39 2.88
N GLN A 481 -1.62 -22.82 1.68
CA GLN A 481 -2.07 -21.45 1.52
C GLN A 481 -3.01 -21.29 0.34
N GLY A 482 -3.91 -20.31 0.43
CA GLY A 482 -4.91 -20.12 -0.60
C GLY A 482 -5.97 -19.10 -0.27
N GLU A 483 -6.95 -19.02 -1.16
CA GLU A 483 -8.08 -18.11 -1.06
C GLU A 483 -9.38 -18.74 -1.55
N VAL A 484 -10.49 -18.40 -0.92
CA VAL A 484 -11.83 -18.73 -1.43
C VAL A 484 -12.21 -17.76 -2.54
N ARG A 485 -12.39 -18.28 -3.74
CA ARG A 485 -12.71 -17.54 -4.98
C ARG A 485 -14.21 -17.36 -5.19
N ALA A 486 -15.02 -18.33 -4.77
CA ALA A 486 -16.48 -18.30 -4.91
C ALA A 486 -17.18 -19.26 -3.93
N VAL A 487 -18.43 -18.93 -3.62
CA VAL A 487 -19.39 -19.81 -2.92
C VAL A 487 -20.77 -19.68 -3.53
N GLY A 488 -21.11 -20.60 -4.44
CA GLY A 488 -22.45 -20.82 -4.99
C GLY A 488 -23.36 -21.70 -4.13
N ALA A 489 -22.85 -22.18 -3.00
CA ALA A 489 -23.58 -23.08 -2.12
C ALA A 489 -24.66 -22.36 -1.30
N SER A 490 -25.91 -22.84 -1.35
CA SER A 490 -26.94 -22.45 -0.37
C SER A 490 -26.72 -23.12 0.99
N PHE A 491 -26.09 -24.30 1.02
CA PHE A 491 -25.74 -24.92 2.29
C PHE A 491 -24.45 -24.33 2.86
N HIS A 492 -24.36 -24.33 4.19
CA HIS A 492 -23.15 -23.91 4.88
C HIS A 492 -22.16 -25.07 4.92
N ASN A 493 -20.96 -24.82 4.44
CA ASN A 493 -19.87 -25.77 4.30
C ASN A 493 -18.68 -25.35 5.18
N GLY A 494 -18.13 -26.31 5.93
CA GLY A 494 -16.77 -26.20 6.44
C GLY A 494 -15.79 -26.63 5.34
N PHE A 495 -14.57 -26.11 5.39
CA PHE A 495 -13.50 -26.43 4.46
C PHE A 495 -12.26 -26.90 5.23
N ALA A 496 -11.68 -28.00 4.78
CA ALA A 496 -10.52 -28.61 5.42
C ALA A 496 -9.58 -29.24 4.40
N ILE A 497 -8.31 -29.39 4.80
CA ILE A 497 -7.29 -30.03 3.99
C ILE A 497 -6.65 -31.13 4.82
N ARG A 498 -6.62 -32.34 4.28
CA ARG A 498 -6.09 -33.51 4.94
C ARG A 498 -4.81 -33.98 4.28
N ILE A 499 -3.88 -34.50 5.08
CA ILE A 499 -2.71 -35.26 4.61
C ILE A 499 -2.92 -36.73 5.01
N PRO A 500 -3.57 -37.54 4.15
CA PRO A 500 -3.96 -38.90 4.49
C PRO A 500 -2.77 -39.78 4.89
N GLY A 501 -2.95 -40.57 5.95
CA GLY A 501 -1.98 -41.58 6.36
C GLY A 501 -0.80 -41.07 7.21
N ILE A 502 -0.70 -39.75 7.44
CA ILE A 502 0.30 -39.17 8.35
C ILE A 502 -0.35 -38.88 9.69
N ASP A 503 0.16 -39.48 10.78
CA ASP A 503 -0.38 -39.30 12.13
C ASP A 503 -0.17 -37.85 12.59
N LYS A 504 -1.24 -37.20 13.07
CA LYS A 504 -1.19 -35.81 13.51
C LYS A 504 -0.29 -35.58 14.73
N SER A 505 0.05 -36.64 15.49
CA SER A 505 1.00 -36.53 16.60
C SER A 505 2.43 -36.19 16.16
N LEU A 506 2.73 -36.28 14.86
CA LEU A 506 4.02 -35.91 14.29
C LEU A 506 4.17 -34.39 14.10
N VAL A 507 3.08 -33.63 14.19
CA VAL A 507 3.08 -32.17 14.05
C VAL A 507 3.51 -31.53 15.37
N ASP A 508 4.42 -30.56 15.31
CA ASP A 508 4.70 -29.69 16.45
C ASP A 508 3.58 -28.66 16.61
N VAL A 509 2.57 -29.05 17.40
CA VAL A 509 1.36 -28.25 17.62
C VAL A 509 1.68 -26.86 18.20
N ALA A 510 2.74 -26.74 19.00
CA ALA A 510 3.10 -25.46 19.62
C ALA A 510 3.72 -24.48 18.62
N ALA A 511 4.23 -24.97 17.48
CA ALA A 511 4.86 -24.18 16.43
C ALA A 511 3.96 -23.98 15.20
N ILE A 512 2.73 -24.49 15.22
CA ILE A 512 1.74 -24.22 14.17
C ILE A 512 1.53 -22.71 14.06
N ARG A 513 1.51 -22.21 12.83
CA ARG A 513 0.99 -20.88 12.51
C ARG A 513 -0.23 -21.03 11.64
N TYR A 514 -1.31 -20.38 12.03
CA TYR A 514 -2.58 -20.42 11.31
C TYR A 514 -3.11 -19.01 11.18
N GLU A 515 -3.20 -18.54 9.95
CA GLU A 515 -3.62 -17.19 9.62
C GLU A 515 -4.88 -17.24 8.76
N ILE A 516 -5.84 -16.38 9.08
CA ILE A 516 -6.95 -16.03 8.18
C ILE A 516 -6.89 -14.53 7.96
N ASN A 517 -6.92 -14.11 6.69
CA ASN A 517 -6.87 -12.71 6.29
C ASN A 517 -5.71 -11.96 6.98
N GLY A 518 -4.51 -12.57 6.98
CA GLY A 518 -3.29 -12.02 7.58
C GLY A 518 -3.28 -11.94 9.11
N GLN A 519 -4.36 -12.37 9.79
CA GLN A 519 -4.42 -12.41 11.25
C GLN A 519 -4.09 -13.79 11.79
N LEU A 520 -3.05 -13.87 12.63
CA LEU A 520 -2.69 -15.08 13.35
C LEU A 520 -3.78 -15.45 14.37
N LEU A 521 -4.19 -16.72 14.35
CA LEU A 521 -5.26 -17.27 15.18
C LEU A 521 -4.72 -18.30 16.18
N ASP A 522 -5.15 -18.18 17.44
CA ASP A 522 -4.85 -19.14 18.52
C ASP A 522 -5.75 -20.40 18.50
N SER A 523 -6.65 -20.51 17.53
CA SER A 523 -7.62 -21.62 17.47
C SER A 523 -6.96 -22.93 17.03
N PRO A 524 -7.39 -24.09 17.56
CA PRO A 524 -6.86 -25.38 17.13
C PRO A 524 -7.23 -25.62 15.66
N VAL A 525 -6.23 -25.53 14.78
CA VAL A 525 -6.41 -25.78 13.33
C VAL A 525 -6.55 -27.28 13.03
N LEU A 526 -5.98 -28.15 13.86
CA LEU A 526 -6.05 -29.60 13.65
C LEU A 526 -7.36 -30.19 14.18
N ASP A 527 -8.05 -30.97 13.35
CA ASP A 527 -9.26 -31.68 13.73
C ASP A 527 -8.95 -32.67 14.86
N ALA A 528 -9.57 -32.47 16.03
CA ALA A 528 -9.36 -33.33 17.19
C ALA A 528 -9.92 -34.74 16.98
N SER A 529 -10.89 -34.90 16.07
CA SER A 529 -11.63 -36.16 15.86
C SER A 529 -10.94 -37.14 14.92
N THR A 530 -9.99 -36.70 14.10
CA THR A 530 -9.23 -37.54 13.17
C THR A 530 -7.92 -38.04 13.78
N SER A 531 -7.31 -39.10 13.23
CA SER A 531 -5.95 -39.52 13.61
C SER A 531 -4.89 -38.98 12.66
N ASP A 532 -5.24 -38.80 11.39
CA ASP A 532 -4.39 -38.18 10.39
C ASP A 532 -4.39 -36.65 10.52
N ILE A 533 -3.37 -36.00 9.96
CA ILE A 533 -3.31 -34.54 9.89
C ILE A 533 -4.50 -34.04 9.04
N THR A 534 -5.44 -33.37 9.70
CA THR A 534 -6.58 -32.71 9.07
C THR A 534 -6.62 -31.27 9.57
N ALA A 535 -6.27 -30.32 8.71
CA ALA A 535 -6.33 -28.89 9.01
C ALA A 535 -7.72 -28.35 8.64
N ILE A 536 -8.48 -27.91 9.63
CA ILE A 536 -9.75 -27.20 9.45
C ILE A 536 -9.43 -25.75 9.09
N ILE A 537 -9.60 -25.39 7.82
CA ILE A 537 -9.36 -24.03 7.31
C ILE A 537 -10.49 -23.11 7.74
N ALA A 538 -11.73 -23.57 7.66
CA ALA A 538 -12.87 -22.83 8.17
C ALA A 538 -13.94 -23.81 8.63
N SER A 539 -14.43 -23.65 9.86
CA SER A 539 -15.54 -24.47 10.36
C SER A 539 -16.84 -24.16 9.62
N ASN A 540 -16.98 -22.93 9.13
CA ASN A 540 -18.01 -22.47 8.21
C ASN A 540 -17.42 -21.35 7.35
N VAL A 541 -17.33 -21.57 6.03
CA VAL A 541 -16.74 -20.58 5.10
C VAL A 541 -17.52 -19.26 5.11
N ARG A 542 -18.85 -19.30 5.28
CA ARG A 542 -19.74 -18.11 5.29
C ARG A 542 -19.54 -17.19 6.51
N ASP A 543 -18.74 -17.58 7.49
CA ASP A 543 -18.41 -16.68 8.61
C ASP A 543 -17.44 -15.56 8.16
N TYR A 544 -16.66 -15.82 7.11
CA TYR A 544 -15.64 -14.89 6.59
C TYR A 544 -16.08 -14.16 5.31
N ILE A 545 -16.94 -14.80 4.52
CA ILE A 545 -17.45 -14.25 3.25
C ILE A 545 -18.97 -14.18 3.25
N ASN A 546 -19.50 -13.10 2.70
CA ASN A 546 -20.92 -12.75 2.65
C ASN A 546 -21.61 -12.88 4.03
N ASN A 547 -20.88 -12.60 5.12
CA ASN A 547 -21.35 -12.83 6.50
C ASN A 547 -22.50 -11.89 6.92
N GLN A 548 -22.73 -10.81 6.19
CA GLN A 548 -23.88 -9.92 6.33
C GLN A 548 -25.11 -10.39 5.54
N ASN A 549 -25.01 -11.50 4.79
CA ASN A 549 -26.04 -12.02 3.89
C ASN A 549 -26.60 -10.95 2.93
N GLN A 550 -25.71 -10.16 2.34
CA GLN A 550 -26.07 -9.11 1.37
C GLN A 550 -26.51 -9.73 0.04
N CYS A 551 -25.90 -10.86 -0.31
CA CYS A 551 -26.19 -11.65 -1.50
C CYS A 551 -26.61 -13.08 -1.11
N ASP A 552 -27.22 -13.81 -2.03
CA ASP A 552 -27.48 -15.25 -1.81
C ASP A 552 -26.16 -16.04 -1.87
N PHE A 553 -25.26 -15.66 -2.78
CA PHE A 553 -23.98 -16.32 -3.08
C PHE A 553 -22.80 -15.33 -3.11
N TYR A 554 -21.58 -15.86 -3.16
CA TYR A 554 -20.34 -15.08 -3.23
C TYR A 554 -19.64 -15.30 -4.57
N LYS A 555 -19.51 -14.23 -5.37
CA LYS A 555 -18.85 -14.21 -6.69
C LYS A 555 -19.32 -15.27 -7.71
N THR A 556 -20.58 -15.70 -7.69
CA THR A 556 -21.14 -16.62 -8.72
C THR A 556 -22.26 -16.01 -9.56
N GLN A 557 -22.69 -14.77 -9.24
CA GLN A 557 -23.81 -14.09 -9.88
C GLN A 557 -23.40 -12.73 -10.46
N SER A 558 -24.03 -12.30 -11.54
CA SER A 558 -23.71 -11.02 -12.19
C SER A 558 -24.25 -9.79 -11.46
N ASP A 559 -25.29 -9.96 -10.65
CA ASP A 559 -26.05 -8.87 -10.01
C ASP A 559 -25.69 -8.66 -8.53
N CYS A 560 -24.93 -9.56 -7.93
CA CYS A 560 -24.52 -9.48 -6.53
C CYS A 560 -23.23 -10.28 -6.30
N ARG A 561 -22.22 -9.67 -5.67
CA ARG A 561 -20.92 -10.33 -5.42
C ARG A 561 -20.73 -10.87 -4.01
N GLY A 562 -21.36 -10.27 -3.02
CA GLY A 562 -21.09 -10.51 -1.60
C GLY A 562 -19.78 -9.86 -1.17
N GLU A 563 -19.72 -9.40 0.08
CA GLU A 563 -18.53 -8.79 0.68
C GLU A 563 -17.73 -9.78 1.54
N GLY A 564 -16.47 -9.46 1.82
CA GLY A 564 -15.57 -10.26 2.66
C GLY A 564 -14.57 -11.06 1.84
N GLN A 565 -13.62 -11.68 2.53
CA GLN A 565 -12.58 -12.51 1.94
C GLN A 565 -12.18 -13.63 2.90
N LEU A 566 -11.63 -14.71 2.36
CA LEU A 566 -11.04 -15.79 3.14
C LEU A 566 -9.73 -16.20 2.47
N HIS A 567 -8.67 -15.49 2.84
CA HIS A 567 -7.28 -15.89 2.63
C HIS A 567 -6.85 -16.73 3.81
N PHE A 568 -6.19 -17.86 3.56
CA PHE A 568 -5.70 -18.72 4.62
C PHE A 568 -4.24 -19.08 4.39
N LYS A 569 -3.52 -19.23 5.51
CA LYS A 569 -2.18 -19.80 5.55
C LYS A 569 -2.04 -20.69 6.77
N VAL A 570 -1.68 -21.95 6.56
CA VAL A 570 -1.46 -22.93 7.63
C VAL A 570 -0.06 -23.51 7.50
N LEU A 571 0.79 -23.26 8.49
CA LEU A 571 2.10 -23.87 8.63
C LEU A 571 2.02 -25.02 9.63
N LEU A 572 2.37 -26.21 9.16
CA LEU A 572 2.39 -27.47 9.91
C LEU A 572 3.84 -27.94 10.02
N PRO A 573 4.59 -27.51 11.05
CA PRO A 573 5.93 -28.02 11.32
C PRO A 573 5.87 -29.43 11.91
N MET A 574 6.84 -30.28 11.56
CA MET A 574 6.97 -31.63 12.11
C MET A 574 7.91 -31.61 13.33
N LEU A 575 7.59 -32.40 14.37
CA LEU A 575 8.44 -32.58 15.56
C LEU A 575 9.81 -33.18 15.20
N GLU A 576 9.79 -34.16 14.30
CA GLU A 576 10.95 -34.77 13.67
C GLU A 576 10.64 -34.89 12.16
N GLY A 577 11.67 -34.90 11.31
CA GLY A 577 11.47 -35.02 9.87
C GLY A 577 10.65 -36.27 9.50
N VAL A 578 9.65 -36.11 8.63
CA VAL A 578 8.80 -37.21 8.15
C VAL A 578 9.29 -37.66 6.79
N ALA A 579 9.59 -38.96 6.62
CA ALA A 579 10.12 -39.47 5.36
C ALA A 579 9.24 -39.10 4.16
N ALA A 580 9.80 -38.41 3.16
CA ALA A 580 9.03 -37.88 2.02
C ALA A 580 8.27 -38.96 1.23
N ASN A 581 8.78 -40.18 1.20
CA ASN A 581 8.10 -41.31 0.53
C ASN A 581 6.86 -41.83 1.28
N SER A 582 6.64 -41.39 2.52
CA SER A 582 5.42 -41.69 3.29
C SER A 582 4.31 -40.68 3.06
N LEU A 583 4.63 -39.46 2.58
CA LEU A 583 3.63 -38.45 2.29
C LEU A 583 2.85 -38.80 1.01
N PRO A 584 1.53 -38.56 1.00
CA PRO A 584 0.77 -38.53 -0.25
C PRO A 584 1.25 -37.37 -1.13
N SER A 585 1.02 -37.46 -2.44
CA SER A 585 1.38 -36.39 -3.37
C SER A 585 0.51 -35.14 -3.16
N ALA A 586 1.13 -33.96 -3.26
CA ALA A 586 0.42 -32.68 -3.29
C ALA A 586 -0.57 -32.61 -4.48
N PRO A 587 -1.71 -31.90 -4.37
CA PRO A 587 -2.10 -30.95 -3.31
C PRO A 587 -2.77 -31.59 -2.07
N PHE A 588 -2.43 -32.84 -1.75
CA PHE A 588 -3.05 -33.62 -0.68
C PHE A 588 -4.56 -33.77 -0.90
N ASP A 589 -5.38 -33.66 0.15
CA ASP A 589 -6.81 -33.94 0.09
C ASP A 589 -7.65 -32.76 0.66
N PRO A 590 -7.93 -31.73 -0.15
CA PRO A 590 -8.91 -30.70 0.19
C PRO A 590 -10.33 -31.28 0.11
N PHE A 591 -11.16 -30.97 1.10
CA PHE A 591 -12.55 -31.43 1.16
C PHE A 591 -13.46 -30.42 1.86
N ILE A 592 -14.74 -30.48 1.53
CA ILE A 592 -15.79 -29.77 2.28
C ILE A 592 -16.57 -30.74 3.16
N TYR A 593 -17.16 -30.23 4.22
CA TYR A 593 -18.05 -30.99 5.08
C TYR A 593 -19.25 -30.17 5.54
N ALA A 594 -20.34 -30.85 5.89
CA ALA A 594 -21.54 -30.17 6.35
C ALA A 594 -21.36 -29.56 7.75
N THR A 595 -21.76 -28.29 7.88
CA THR A 595 -21.89 -27.61 9.18
C THR A 595 -23.17 -28.07 9.91
N GLU A 596 -23.34 -27.69 11.19
CA GLU A 596 -24.55 -28.01 11.98
C GLU A 596 -25.80 -27.20 11.55
N HIS A 597 -26.17 -27.24 10.27
CA HIS A 597 -27.33 -26.57 9.70
C HIS A 597 -28.22 -27.52 8.89
N ALA A 598 -29.50 -27.17 8.74
CA ALA A 598 -30.45 -28.01 8.02
C ALA A 598 -30.14 -28.05 6.52
N ARG A 599 -30.06 -29.25 5.94
CA ARG A 599 -29.86 -29.48 4.49
C ARG A 599 -31.09 -30.10 3.81
N ASN A 600 -32.19 -29.35 3.80
CA ASN A 600 -33.48 -29.77 3.20
C ASN A 600 -33.45 -29.57 1.66
N PRO A 601 -34.07 -30.45 0.84
CA PRO A 601 -34.92 -31.59 1.19
C PRO A 601 -34.20 -32.93 1.37
N TYR A 602 -32.87 -32.96 1.18
CA TYR A 602 -32.11 -34.21 1.15
C TYR A 602 -31.98 -34.85 2.52
N PHE A 603 -31.81 -34.05 3.58
CA PHE A 603 -31.65 -34.53 4.94
C PHE A 603 -32.74 -33.99 5.88
N ALA A 604 -33.35 -34.88 6.65
CA ALA A 604 -34.37 -34.53 7.64
C ALA A 604 -33.78 -33.81 8.87
N ASN A 605 -32.53 -34.10 9.20
CA ASN A 605 -31.73 -33.43 10.23
C ASN A 605 -30.38 -33.03 9.62
N SER A 606 -29.67 -32.09 10.25
CA SER A 606 -28.31 -31.74 9.83
C SER A 606 -27.42 -33.00 9.78
N PRO A 607 -26.79 -33.33 8.65
CA PRO A 607 -25.85 -34.46 8.59
C PRO A 607 -24.53 -34.16 9.32
N GLY A 608 -24.20 -32.87 9.50
CA GLY A 608 -23.03 -32.42 10.26
C GLY A 608 -21.70 -32.96 9.71
N ARG A 609 -20.69 -33.01 10.59
CA ARG A 609 -19.29 -33.35 10.25
C ARG A 609 -19.13 -34.66 9.46
N GLY A 610 -20.05 -35.62 9.58
CA GLY A 610 -19.97 -36.91 8.89
C GLY A 610 -20.32 -36.90 7.41
N LEU A 611 -20.91 -35.81 6.89
CA LEU A 611 -21.01 -35.61 5.44
C LEU A 611 -19.76 -34.87 4.98
N GLU A 612 -18.88 -35.59 4.30
CA GLU A 612 -17.65 -35.08 3.67
C GLU A 612 -17.76 -35.23 2.15
N ILE A 613 -17.16 -34.30 1.40
CA ILE A 613 -17.10 -34.35 -0.06
C ILE A 613 -15.65 -34.14 -0.48
N HIS A 614 -15.05 -35.18 -1.04
CA HIS A 614 -13.67 -35.19 -1.50
C HIS A 614 -13.59 -35.34 -3.03
N ALA A 615 -12.39 -35.22 -3.57
CA ALA A 615 -12.11 -35.53 -4.97
C ALA A 615 -12.46 -36.99 -5.32
N LYS A 616 -12.77 -37.21 -6.60
CA LYS A 616 -13.11 -38.55 -7.11
C LYS A 616 -12.02 -39.57 -6.77
N ASN A 617 -12.43 -40.73 -6.27
CA ASN A 617 -11.59 -41.84 -5.80
C ASN A 617 -10.69 -41.54 -4.60
N GLN A 618 -10.85 -40.39 -3.97
CA GLN A 618 -10.19 -40.09 -2.70
C GLN A 618 -10.98 -40.75 -1.56
N SER A 619 -10.31 -41.56 -0.73
CA SER A 619 -10.95 -42.12 0.47
C SER A 619 -11.37 -41.00 1.43
N PRO A 620 -12.45 -41.12 2.22
CA PRO A 620 -12.83 -40.14 3.23
C PRO A 620 -11.92 -40.12 4.47
N SER A 621 -12.20 -39.23 5.42
CA SER A 621 -11.67 -39.31 6.79
C SER A 621 -12.38 -40.37 7.63
N SER A 622 -11.87 -40.60 8.85
CA SER A 622 -12.50 -41.51 9.81
C SER A 622 -13.85 -41.01 10.35
N GLN A 623 -14.25 -39.78 10.01
CA GLN A 623 -15.52 -39.19 10.43
C GLN A 623 -16.66 -39.39 9.43
N ALA A 624 -16.39 -39.81 8.20
CA ALA A 624 -17.43 -39.95 7.18
C ALA A 624 -18.52 -40.96 7.59
N ASP A 625 -19.77 -40.62 7.30
CA ASP A 625 -20.93 -41.47 7.55
C ASP A 625 -21.03 -42.56 6.49
N ASP A 626 -20.66 -43.78 6.89
CA ASP A 626 -20.69 -44.96 6.04
C ASP A 626 -22.07 -45.34 5.50
N THR A 627 -23.15 -44.74 6.01
CA THR A 627 -24.51 -45.00 5.53
C THR A 627 -24.87 -44.25 4.25
N LEU A 628 -24.06 -43.28 3.83
CA LEU A 628 -24.33 -42.44 2.65
C LEU A 628 -23.81 -43.04 1.32
N TRP A 629 -22.87 -44.00 1.38
CA TRP A 629 -22.30 -44.62 0.19
C TRP A 629 -23.36 -45.32 -0.68
N GLY A 630 -23.35 -45.04 -1.98
CA GLY A 630 -24.27 -45.64 -2.95
C GLY A 630 -25.72 -45.15 -2.83
N SER A 631 -25.94 -44.02 -2.14
CA SER A 631 -27.27 -43.41 -2.01
C SER A 631 -27.49 -42.30 -3.04
N MET A 632 -28.75 -42.02 -3.38
CA MET A 632 -29.13 -41.02 -4.38
C MET A 632 -28.38 -41.20 -5.72
N ASP A 633 -27.53 -40.26 -6.12
CA ASP A 633 -26.80 -40.28 -7.39
C ASP A 633 -25.35 -40.79 -7.23
N ASP A 634 -24.88 -40.96 -5.99
CA ASP A 634 -23.59 -41.55 -5.65
C ASP A 634 -23.58 -43.06 -5.92
N VAL A 635 -22.48 -43.55 -6.51
CA VAL A 635 -22.23 -44.99 -6.69
C VAL A 635 -20.92 -45.43 -6.04
N SER A 636 -20.50 -44.74 -4.97
CA SER A 636 -19.30 -45.09 -4.21
C SER A 636 -19.34 -46.52 -3.71
N ASN A 637 -18.19 -47.20 -3.82
CA ASN A 637 -17.98 -48.56 -3.36
C ASN A 637 -16.63 -48.65 -2.65
N PRO A 638 -16.62 -48.46 -1.32
CA PRO A 638 -15.40 -48.54 -0.52
C PRO A 638 -14.62 -49.86 -0.71
N ALA A 639 -15.33 -50.98 -0.91
CA ALA A 639 -14.68 -52.29 -1.11
C ALA A 639 -13.92 -52.39 -2.45
N ALA A 640 -14.24 -51.51 -3.41
CA ALA A 640 -13.53 -51.38 -4.68
C ALA A 640 -12.58 -50.16 -4.73
N ASN A 641 -12.41 -49.46 -3.59
CA ASN A 641 -11.65 -48.21 -3.50
C ASN A 641 -12.11 -47.13 -4.49
N SER A 642 -13.43 -47.04 -4.67
CA SER A 642 -14.11 -46.09 -5.55
C SER A 642 -14.98 -45.17 -4.70
N TYR A 643 -14.75 -43.87 -4.75
CA TYR A 643 -15.42 -42.88 -3.90
C TYR A 643 -15.81 -41.64 -4.73
N TYR A 644 -16.88 -40.96 -4.33
CA TYR A 644 -17.33 -39.68 -4.87
C TYR A 644 -17.41 -39.68 -6.41
N GLN A 645 -18.11 -40.67 -6.98
CA GLN A 645 -18.41 -40.73 -8.41
C GLN A 645 -19.88 -41.08 -8.70
N THR A 646 -20.50 -40.44 -9.71
CA THR A 646 -21.89 -40.72 -10.12
C THR A 646 -21.93 -41.98 -10.96
N GLY A 647 -23.14 -42.50 -11.24
CA GLY A 647 -23.31 -43.62 -12.17
C GLY A 647 -22.70 -43.39 -13.56
N ASN A 648 -22.48 -42.12 -13.95
CA ASN A 648 -21.83 -41.72 -15.19
C ASN A 648 -20.37 -41.28 -14.99
N GLY A 649 -19.75 -41.56 -13.83
CA GLY A 649 -18.35 -41.27 -13.55
C GLY A 649 -18.04 -39.79 -13.30
N LEU A 650 -19.04 -38.96 -13.02
CA LEU A 650 -18.82 -37.53 -12.75
C LEU A 650 -18.36 -37.31 -11.29
N PRO A 651 -17.39 -36.40 -11.02
CA PRO A 651 -16.88 -36.12 -9.66
C PRO A 651 -17.76 -35.10 -8.89
N TRP A 652 -17.61 -34.99 -7.56
CA TRP A 652 -18.20 -33.89 -6.76
C TRP A 652 -17.16 -32.85 -6.39
N ALA A 653 -15.88 -33.16 -6.61
CA ALA A 653 -14.82 -32.18 -6.48
C ALA A 653 -13.76 -32.43 -7.55
N ILE A 654 -13.23 -31.34 -8.10
CA ILE A 654 -12.15 -31.35 -9.07
C ILE A 654 -10.97 -30.52 -8.55
N ILE A 655 -9.78 -30.91 -8.99
CA ILE A 655 -8.53 -30.20 -8.71
C ILE A 655 -7.87 -29.96 -10.05
N VAL A 656 -7.75 -28.69 -10.42
CA VAL A 656 -7.14 -28.26 -11.68
C VAL A 656 -5.81 -27.58 -11.34
N PRO A 657 -4.65 -28.03 -11.86
CA PRO A 657 -3.34 -27.40 -11.60
C PRO A 657 -3.16 -26.11 -12.41
N TYR A 658 -4.19 -25.27 -12.44
CA TYR A 658 -4.31 -24.03 -13.20
C TYR A 658 -5.32 -23.13 -12.50
N ASN A 659 -5.21 -21.80 -12.69
CA ASN A 659 -6.19 -20.84 -12.20
C ASN A 659 -7.46 -20.91 -13.08
N TRP A 660 -8.28 -21.92 -12.82
CA TRP A 660 -9.46 -22.24 -13.61
C TRP A 660 -10.59 -21.25 -13.35
N GLN A 661 -11.28 -20.85 -14.43
CA GLN A 661 -12.41 -19.94 -14.35
C GLN A 661 -13.70 -20.75 -14.26
N TYR A 662 -14.50 -20.51 -13.22
CA TYR A 662 -15.68 -21.31 -12.91
C TYR A 662 -16.95 -20.75 -13.60
N PRO A 663 -17.96 -21.59 -13.87
CA PRO A 663 -19.25 -21.16 -14.42
C PRO A 663 -20.02 -20.22 -13.49
N PHE A 664 -20.91 -19.41 -14.05
CA PHE A 664 -21.95 -18.73 -13.26
C PHE A 664 -22.86 -19.74 -12.53
N GLU A 665 -23.48 -19.28 -11.44
CA GLU A 665 -24.48 -20.00 -10.66
C GLU A 665 -25.53 -20.69 -11.55
N ARG A 666 -25.77 -21.99 -11.30
CA ARG A 666 -26.68 -22.91 -12.01
C ARG A 666 -26.33 -23.20 -13.48
N ILE A 667 -25.17 -22.76 -13.96
CA ILE A 667 -24.69 -23.11 -15.29
C ILE A 667 -23.81 -24.33 -15.19
N LYS A 668 -24.34 -25.49 -15.62
CA LYS A 668 -23.61 -26.76 -15.59
C LYS A 668 -22.20 -26.61 -16.15
N VAL A 669 -21.22 -27.21 -15.47
CA VAL A 669 -19.82 -27.19 -15.93
C VAL A 669 -19.69 -27.70 -17.36
N SER A 670 -20.50 -28.68 -17.77
CA SER A 670 -20.51 -29.21 -19.14
C SER A 670 -21.07 -28.26 -20.19
N ASP A 671 -21.86 -27.26 -19.79
CA ASP A 671 -22.37 -26.24 -20.70
C ASP A 671 -21.30 -25.15 -20.94
N ALA A 672 -20.59 -24.74 -19.89
CA ALA A 672 -19.47 -23.81 -19.96
C ALA A 672 -18.22 -24.46 -20.59
N TYR A 673 -17.96 -25.73 -20.28
CA TYR A 673 -16.81 -26.53 -20.72
C TYR A 673 -17.28 -27.84 -21.37
N PRO A 674 -17.58 -27.85 -22.69
CA PRO A 674 -18.20 -28.98 -23.38
C PRO A 674 -17.42 -30.31 -23.31
N ASN A 675 -16.10 -30.25 -23.14
CA ASN A 675 -15.23 -31.43 -23.11
C ASN A 675 -15.11 -32.06 -21.70
N PHE A 676 -15.69 -31.45 -20.66
CA PHE A 676 -15.57 -31.91 -19.28
C PHE A 676 -16.09 -33.34 -19.07
N ILE A 677 -17.21 -33.70 -19.69
CA ILE A 677 -17.83 -35.02 -19.51
C ILE A 677 -16.94 -36.13 -20.07
N GLU A 678 -16.29 -35.90 -21.23
CA GLU A 678 -15.35 -36.85 -21.82
C GLU A 678 -14.13 -37.06 -20.92
N TYR A 679 -13.61 -35.96 -20.34
CA TYR A 679 -12.53 -36.02 -19.35
C TYR A 679 -12.94 -36.85 -18.11
N ALA A 680 -14.09 -36.54 -17.51
CA ALA A 680 -14.55 -37.21 -16.29
C ALA A 680 -14.81 -38.71 -16.50
N GLN A 681 -15.44 -39.08 -17.62
CA GLN A 681 -15.79 -40.46 -17.97
C GLN A 681 -14.59 -41.31 -18.40
N SER A 682 -13.56 -40.68 -18.96
CA SER A 682 -12.32 -41.35 -19.36
C SER A 682 -11.31 -41.48 -18.23
N GLU A 683 -11.66 -41.12 -16.99
CA GLU A 683 -10.73 -41.06 -15.85
C GLU A 683 -9.51 -40.18 -16.16
N GLY A 684 -9.76 -39.05 -16.84
CA GLY A 684 -8.74 -38.07 -17.21
C GLY A 684 -7.81 -38.48 -18.37
N GLN A 685 -8.08 -39.60 -19.04
CA GLN A 685 -7.25 -40.08 -20.16
C GLN A 685 -7.52 -39.34 -21.48
N GLN A 686 -8.66 -38.67 -21.61
CA GLN A 686 -9.08 -37.90 -22.77
C GLN A 686 -9.45 -36.47 -22.37
N ALA A 687 -9.36 -35.53 -23.31
CA ALA A 687 -9.68 -34.11 -23.09
C ALA A 687 -8.99 -33.50 -21.86
N SER A 688 -7.71 -33.83 -21.61
CA SER A 688 -6.97 -33.40 -20.42
C SER A 688 -6.76 -31.89 -20.31
N ASP A 689 -7.04 -31.14 -21.37
CA ASP A 689 -6.96 -29.69 -21.51
C ASP A 689 -8.34 -29.01 -21.48
N TRP A 690 -9.40 -29.74 -21.10
CA TRP A 690 -10.78 -29.26 -21.11
C TRP A 690 -10.97 -27.92 -20.38
N TYR A 691 -10.19 -27.67 -19.34
CA TYR A 691 -10.30 -26.51 -18.43
C TYR A 691 -9.70 -25.21 -19.00
N LEU A 692 -8.95 -25.27 -20.10
CA LEU A 692 -8.36 -24.07 -20.70
C LEU A 692 -9.45 -23.14 -21.24
N LEU A 693 -9.22 -21.82 -21.11
CA LEU A 693 -10.20 -20.81 -21.51
C LEU A 693 -10.57 -20.89 -23.00
N GLU A 694 -9.64 -21.32 -23.86
CA GLU A 694 -9.87 -21.53 -25.29
C GLU A 694 -10.86 -22.67 -25.61
N ASN A 695 -11.06 -23.60 -24.67
CA ASN A 695 -12.01 -24.70 -24.76
C ASN A 695 -13.36 -24.37 -24.09
N ALA A 696 -13.49 -23.16 -23.55
CA ALA A 696 -14.63 -22.72 -22.78
C ALA A 696 -15.59 -21.83 -23.60
N ARG A 697 -16.85 -21.77 -23.19
CA ARG A 697 -17.82 -20.77 -23.65
C ARG A 697 -17.77 -19.58 -22.72
N SER A 698 -17.02 -18.56 -23.10
CA SER A 698 -16.67 -17.43 -22.22
C SER A 698 -17.87 -16.67 -21.67
N GLU A 699 -19.00 -16.66 -22.37
CA GLU A 699 -20.25 -16.03 -21.92
C GLU A 699 -20.93 -16.75 -20.75
N LEU A 700 -20.49 -17.96 -20.42
CA LEU A 700 -21.04 -18.81 -19.34
C LEU A 700 -20.14 -18.86 -18.11
N ILE A 701 -18.99 -18.20 -18.15
CA ILE A 701 -17.96 -18.20 -17.12
C ILE A 701 -18.04 -16.90 -16.34
N TYR A 702 -17.91 -16.98 -15.02
CA TYR A 702 -17.88 -15.80 -14.17
C TYR A 702 -16.56 -15.02 -14.38
N GLN A 703 -16.65 -13.70 -14.51
CA GLN A 703 -15.50 -12.79 -14.57
C GLN A 703 -15.68 -11.65 -13.60
N ASP A 704 -14.65 -11.34 -12.82
CA ASP A 704 -14.60 -10.12 -12.02
C ASP A 704 -14.49 -8.92 -13.00
N GLN A 705 -15.60 -8.21 -13.22
CA GLN A 705 -15.61 -6.84 -13.75
C GLN A 705 -14.86 -5.91 -12.78
N GLU A 706 -13.89 -5.17 -13.33
CA GLU A 706 -13.14 -4.06 -12.71
C GLU A 706 -14.04 -3.07 -11.96
#